data_AF-B7GAH9-F1
#
_entry.id   AF-B7GAH9-F1
#
_cell.length_a   1.000
_cell.length_b   1.000
_cell.length_c   1.000
_cell.angle_alpha   90.00
_cell.angle_beta   90.00
_cell.angle_gamma   90.00
#
_symmetry.space_group_name_H-M   'P 1'
#
loop_
_entity.id
_entity.type
_entity.pdbx_description
1 polymer ?
#
loop_
_entity_poly.entity_id
_entity_poly.type
_entity_poly.pdbx_seq_one_letter_code
_entity_poly.pdbx_strand_id
1 'polypeptide(L)'
;MGKQRNRKAKPLKSILPDCLDPIDESIEGSESSSIHSENSEPGVDYLKPGKETAQHTQKDSNQPEITKQLDEEKQKYCDNPSFRSAGIVSGELIKQELLVAPFFLQGTPSRFEENLHSTEESGSVTPSIPNIRNEPVNSDITKHTVLASMITPTENVSNKSILAVVRDDSSAPLFNYDDDFDTDAVDPETEEEQLTWRMDPSKSLSDWKIKVTNKETRQNELYHVHKNLLAVGPKKSEYFVRIFRTNNRLDVGTSTTDIFMESVAAHVIPQWLDFLYSPDDELVIDTQSATGLRHLAQFFGMRSMHKKAMEFIVQDLSMTNVIVYYKDSVVLADDKISELAANHCSNNILSIDSKHELLTTVDPFFFRRLMTGPEIDSRKKQYHISSLLAEYCALNSNVLDEQSFERLTDEKYLPLVDRNAALTLLELEADLVLINSSEEEKSELTSLQLRCIKDLTLYWQELEVMEHDRIMRVCRKLPSTVVADLLVKSLTQAKKKVDEVEAQSAAQTAAVKLTRSGSAKSLASEENSKTDYRDMSSKSDNGKMKEVRKEYDAKMSSLKREHQKSIDKIQRDFESKLLKLRDICVEKDKHIANYWDELKRFQRLPNQPEGKIIPSGLMAKATKMPEIGNQPPDGYLLVGKGKTPSKYPVFFYNGDQV
;
A
#
# COMPACT_ATOMS: atom_id res chain seq x y z
N MET A 1 -39.27 -38.32 -48.29
CA MET A 1 -39.57 -38.75 -46.91
C MET A 1 -38.57 -38.11 -45.97
N GLY A 2 -39.03 -37.41 -44.91
CA GLY A 2 -38.16 -36.84 -43.87
C GLY A 2 -38.68 -35.50 -43.33
N LYS A 3 -39.42 -35.55 -42.22
CA LYS A 3 -40.22 -34.46 -41.62
C LYS A 3 -39.38 -33.31 -41.03
N GLN A 4 -39.71 -32.07 -41.42
CA GLN A 4 -39.36 -30.84 -40.69
C GLN A 4 -40.24 -30.71 -39.43
N ARG A 5 -39.62 -30.49 -38.26
CA ARG A 5 -40.31 -30.13 -37.02
C ARG A 5 -40.04 -28.66 -36.70
N ASN A 6 -41.07 -27.84 -36.91
CA ASN A 6 -41.21 -26.50 -36.35
C ASN A 6 -41.35 -26.57 -34.83
N ARG A 7 -40.55 -25.78 -34.10
CA ARG A 7 -40.86 -25.37 -32.72
C ARG A 7 -40.79 -23.86 -32.63
N LYS A 8 -41.97 -23.26 -32.41
CA LYS A 8 -42.20 -21.85 -32.11
C LYS A 8 -41.55 -21.48 -30.78
N ALA A 9 -40.78 -20.39 -30.76
CA ALA A 9 -40.29 -19.74 -29.56
C ALA A 9 -41.44 -19.01 -28.84
N LYS A 10 -41.52 -19.14 -27.51
CA LYS A 10 -42.31 -18.29 -26.61
C LYS A 10 -41.39 -17.22 -26.01
N PRO A 11 -41.86 -15.98 -25.80
CA PRO A 11 -41.04 -14.93 -25.17
C PRO A 11 -40.96 -15.14 -23.66
N LEU A 12 -39.74 -15.06 -23.12
CA LEU A 12 -39.45 -15.02 -21.69
C LEU A 12 -39.84 -13.65 -21.14
N LYS A 13 -40.71 -13.64 -20.13
CA LYS A 13 -41.00 -12.48 -19.29
C LYS A 13 -39.83 -12.28 -18.32
N SER A 14 -39.34 -11.05 -18.27
CA SER A 14 -38.41 -10.52 -17.27
C SER A 14 -39.01 -10.62 -15.87
N ILE A 15 -38.32 -11.31 -14.96
CA ILE A 15 -38.57 -11.25 -13.52
C ILE A 15 -37.34 -10.57 -12.92
N LEU A 16 -37.51 -9.31 -12.51
CA LEU A 16 -36.63 -8.60 -11.59
C LEU A 16 -37.02 -8.99 -10.16
N PRO A 17 -36.09 -9.31 -9.25
CA PRO A 17 -36.39 -9.39 -7.83
C PRO A 17 -36.19 -8.02 -7.18
N ASP A 18 -37.29 -7.42 -6.72
CA ASP A 18 -37.28 -6.39 -5.69
C ASP A 18 -36.91 -7.05 -4.36
N CYS A 19 -35.75 -6.71 -3.80
CA CYS A 19 -35.36 -7.04 -2.43
C CYS A 19 -34.76 -5.78 -1.80
N LEU A 20 -35.60 -5.00 -1.13
CA LEU A 20 -35.20 -4.06 -0.09
C LEU A 20 -35.97 -4.46 1.16
N ASP A 21 -35.32 -5.24 2.03
CA ASP A 21 -35.81 -5.47 3.38
C ASP A 21 -35.54 -4.21 4.23
N PRO A 22 -36.51 -3.75 5.04
CA PRO A 22 -36.28 -2.67 5.99
C PRO A 22 -35.46 -3.19 7.17
N ILE A 23 -34.38 -2.47 7.50
CA ILE A 23 -33.57 -2.68 8.70
C ILE A 23 -34.34 -2.08 9.88
N ASP A 24 -34.81 -2.94 10.79
CA ASP A 24 -35.40 -2.56 12.06
C ASP A 24 -34.32 -2.68 13.15
N GLU A 25 -33.58 -1.59 13.41
CA GLU A 25 -32.61 -1.51 14.51
C GLU A 25 -33.35 -1.17 15.82
N SER A 26 -33.72 -2.21 16.56
CA SER A 26 -34.11 -2.10 17.97
C SER A 26 -32.83 -2.06 18.82
N ILE A 27 -32.51 -0.87 19.31
CA ILE A 27 -31.46 -0.64 20.32
C ILE A 27 -32.01 -1.15 21.67
N GLU A 28 -31.53 -2.31 22.12
CA GLU A 28 -31.68 -2.74 23.52
C GLU A 28 -30.72 -1.91 24.40
N GLY A 29 -31.31 -1.14 25.32
CA GLY A 29 -30.58 -0.43 26.36
C GLY A 29 -30.03 -1.40 27.40
N SER A 30 -28.70 -1.51 27.47
CA SER A 30 -28.00 -2.20 28.54
C SER A 30 -27.98 -1.35 29.81
N GLU A 31 -28.54 -1.90 30.87
CA GLU A 31 -28.63 -1.37 32.23
C GLU A 31 -27.24 -1.11 32.85
N SER A 32 -27.18 -0.01 33.59
CA SER A 32 -26.08 0.45 34.41
C SER A 32 -25.88 -0.46 35.64
N SER A 33 -24.75 -1.16 35.71
CA SER A 33 -24.28 -1.78 36.95
C SER A 33 -23.33 -0.83 37.69
N SER A 34 -23.80 -0.42 38.87
CA SER A 34 -23.08 0.32 39.90
C SER A 34 -22.02 -0.59 40.53
N ILE A 35 -20.76 -0.14 40.53
CA ILE A 35 -19.69 -0.74 41.34
C ILE A 35 -19.29 0.26 42.44
N HIS A 36 -19.35 -0.26 43.66
CA HIS A 36 -18.95 0.37 44.92
C HIS A 36 -17.50 0.85 44.89
N SER A 37 -17.28 2.12 45.27
CA SER A 37 -15.99 2.66 45.68
C SER A 37 -15.76 2.39 47.16
N GLU A 38 -14.78 1.54 47.48
CA GLU A 38 -14.23 1.42 48.84
C GLU A 38 -13.05 2.38 49.04
N ASN A 39 -13.09 3.01 50.21
CA ASN A 39 -12.12 3.95 50.75
C ASN A 39 -10.82 3.25 51.15
N SER A 40 -9.68 3.89 50.89
CA SER A 40 -8.50 3.74 51.74
C SER A 40 -7.71 5.05 51.78
N GLU A 41 -7.58 5.55 53.00
CA GLU A 41 -6.94 6.80 53.45
C GLU A 41 -5.39 6.76 53.42
N PRO A 42 -4.69 7.89 53.75
CA PRO A 42 -3.44 8.30 53.10
C PRO A 42 -2.16 8.05 53.92
N GLY A 43 -1.03 8.09 53.20
CA GLY A 43 0.33 8.09 53.75
C GLY A 43 1.14 9.29 53.26
N VAL A 44 1.60 10.07 54.21
CA VAL A 44 2.37 11.33 54.17
C VAL A 44 3.78 11.12 53.59
N ASP A 45 4.31 12.05 52.78
CA ASP A 45 5.59 12.70 53.12
C ASP A 45 5.98 13.95 52.32
N TYR A 46 6.56 14.87 53.08
CA TYR A 46 6.98 16.24 52.82
C TYR A 46 8.11 16.37 51.78
N LEU A 47 8.13 17.48 51.01
CA LEU A 47 9.33 18.31 50.82
C LEU A 47 8.96 19.73 50.32
N LYS A 48 9.74 20.71 50.79
CA LYS A 48 9.51 22.16 50.91
C LYS A 48 9.61 22.96 49.59
N PRO A 49 9.01 24.16 49.49
CA PRO A 49 9.39 25.18 48.50
C PRO A 49 10.32 26.26 49.09
N GLY A 50 11.38 26.59 48.36
CA GLY A 50 12.25 27.73 48.62
C GLY A 50 11.68 29.02 48.00
N LYS A 51 11.59 30.06 48.83
CA LYS A 51 11.36 31.46 48.43
C LYS A 51 12.65 32.06 47.90
N GLU A 52 12.57 32.94 46.90
CA GLU A 52 13.42 34.13 46.86
C GLU A 52 12.78 35.26 46.03
N THR A 53 13.28 36.46 46.31
CA THR A 53 12.59 37.74 46.39
C THR A 53 12.66 38.60 45.12
N ALA A 54 11.72 39.53 45.05
CA ALA A 54 11.55 40.57 44.03
C ALA A 54 12.74 41.55 43.90
N GLN A 55 12.87 42.16 42.72
CA GLN A 55 13.07 43.62 42.62
C GLN A 55 12.74 44.18 41.22
N HIS A 56 12.39 45.46 41.27
CA HIS A 56 11.64 46.30 40.34
C HIS A 56 12.60 47.09 39.43
N THR A 57 12.25 47.35 38.16
CA THR A 57 12.42 48.69 37.54
C THR A 57 11.77 48.79 36.14
N GLN A 58 10.93 49.82 35.99
CA GLN A 58 10.46 50.37 34.71
C GLN A 58 11.57 51.20 34.04
N LYS A 59 11.63 51.18 32.69
CA LYS A 59 11.85 52.38 31.88
C LYS A 59 11.46 52.19 30.41
N ASP A 60 10.72 53.16 29.90
CA ASP A 60 10.29 53.35 28.52
C ASP A 60 11.45 53.53 27.52
N SER A 61 11.28 53.08 26.28
CA SER A 61 11.65 53.83 25.06
C SER A 61 11.24 53.09 23.78
N ASN A 62 10.75 53.87 22.81
CA ASN A 62 10.25 53.50 21.49
C ASN A 62 11.33 53.09 20.47
N GLN A 63 10.91 52.23 19.52
CA GLN A 63 11.17 52.17 18.05
C GLN A 63 11.67 50.82 17.48
N PRO A 64 11.29 50.47 16.21
CA PRO A 64 11.27 49.09 15.72
C PRO A 64 12.49 48.72 14.85
N GLU A 65 13.08 47.57 15.13
CA GLU A 65 14.17 46.97 14.35
C GLU A 65 13.64 45.69 13.65
N ILE A 66 13.02 45.86 12.48
CA ILE A 66 12.57 44.76 11.60
C ILE A 66 13.50 44.74 10.38
N THR A 67 14.72 44.21 10.53
CA THR A 67 15.59 43.83 9.39
C THR A 67 16.76 42.91 9.78
N LYS A 68 16.62 42.07 10.81
CA LYS A 68 17.68 41.11 11.20
C LYS A 68 17.27 39.65 11.42
N GLN A 69 15.98 39.32 11.31
CA GLN A 69 15.50 37.93 11.53
C GLN A 69 15.40 37.08 10.26
N LEU A 70 15.66 37.63 9.06
CA LEU A 70 15.55 36.87 7.81
C LEU A 70 16.86 36.20 7.34
N ASP A 71 18.00 36.57 7.91
CA ASP A 71 19.32 36.05 7.50
C ASP A 71 19.85 34.94 8.43
N GLU A 72 19.33 34.81 9.66
CA GLU A 72 19.69 33.70 10.57
C GLU A 72 18.94 32.39 10.27
N GLU A 73 17.82 32.44 9.54
CA GLU A 73 17.04 31.24 9.19
C GLU A 73 17.54 30.53 7.91
N LYS A 74 18.36 31.20 7.08
CA LYS A 74 18.96 30.62 5.87
C LYS A 74 20.25 29.84 6.14
N GLN A 75 20.97 30.12 7.21
CA GLN A 75 22.23 29.45 7.53
C GLN A 75 22.03 28.09 8.23
N LYS A 76 20.82 27.81 8.75
CA LYS A 76 20.52 26.59 9.54
C LYS A 76 20.09 25.38 8.70
N TYR A 77 19.95 25.54 7.37
CA TYR A 77 19.49 24.47 6.47
C TYR A 77 20.60 23.77 5.67
N CYS A 78 21.86 24.20 5.81
CA CYS A 78 22.98 23.64 5.03
C CYS A 78 23.81 22.57 5.77
N ASP A 79 23.59 22.33 7.06
CA ASP A 79 24.41 21.40 7.87
C ASP A 79 23.59 20.30 8.56
N ASN A 80 22.88 19.46 7.79
CA ASN A 80 22.22 18.26 8.32
C ASN A 80 22.86 16.96 7.77
N PRO A 81 23.55 16.14 8.58
CA PRO A 81 24.37 15.02 8.10
C PRO A 81 23.61 13.69 7.86
N SER A 82 22.28 13.67 7.80
CA SER A 82 21.50 12.42 7.76
C SER A 82 21.34 11.74 6.38
N PHE A 83 21.98 12.25 5.31
CA PHE A 83 21.76 11.74 3.94
C PHE A 83 22.93 10.96 3.31
N ARG A 84 23.90 10.46 4.09
CA ARG A 84 25.10 9.77 3.55
C ARG A 84 25.11 8.24 3.60
N SER A 85 24.03 7.54 3.97
CA SER A 85 24.06 6.08 4.09
C SER A 85 22.81 5.36 3.58
N ALA A 86 22.49 5.54 2.30
CA ALA A 86 21.66 4.58 1.56
C ALA A 86 22.37 4.25 0.24
N GLY A 87 23.14 3.17 0.27
CA GLY A 87 23.82 2.61 -0.89
C GLY A 87 22.85 1.83 -1.79
N ILE A 88 22.99 2.07 -3.09
CA ILE A 88 23.12 1.06 -4.15
C ILE A 88 22.26 -0.20 -3.99
N VAL A 89 21.13 -0.24 -4.71
CA VAL A 89 20.56 -1.49 -5.22
C VAL A 89 20.52 -1.39 -6.75
N SER A 90 21.34 -2.23 -7.39
CA SER A 90 21.27 -2.59 -8.82
C SER A 90 19.84 -3.02 -9.16
N GLY A 91 19.21 -2.71 -10.30
CA GLY A 91 19.75 -2.61 -11.65
C GLY A 91 19.15 -3.74 -12.50
N GLU A 92 17.86 -3.66 -12.83
CA GLU A 92 17.24 -4.40 -13.94
C GLU A 92 16.21 -3.47 -14.60
N LEU A 93 16.41 -3.17 -15.89
CA LEU A 93 15.54 -2.28 -16.65
C LEU A 93 15.15 -2.97 -17.96
N ILE A 94 13.83 -3.11 -18.11
CA ILE A 94 13.10 -3.65 -19.25
C ILE A 94 13.29 -2.72 -20.47
N LYS A 95 13.57 -3.31 -21.63
CA LYS A 95 13.62 -2.61 -22.92
C LYS A 95 12.20 -2.28 -23.39
N GLN A 96 11.93 -1.01 -23.71
CA GLN A 96 10.87 -0.64 -24.66
C GLN A 96 11.41 0.38 -25.67
N GLU A 97 11.24 0.04 -26.94
CA GLU A 97 11.53 0.87 -28.11
C GLU A 97 10.43 1.92 -28.28
N LEU A 98 10.82 3.18 -28.52
CA LEU A 98 9.91 4.25 -28.95
C LEU A 98 10.52 4.96 -30.16
N LEU A 99 9.89 4.74 -31.31
CA LEU A 99 10.06 5.51 -32.55
C LEU A 99 9.36 6.86 -32.38
N VAL A 100 10.08 7.97 -32.58
CA VAL A 100 9.51 9.32 -32.63
C VAL A 100 9.82 9.94 -34.00
N ALA A 101 8.77 10.27 -34.75
CA ALA A 101 8.82 11.12 -35.94
C ALA A 101 8.48 12.58 -35.56
N PRO A 102 9.10 13.60 -36.18
CA PRO A 102 8.85 15.00 -35.82
C PRO A 102 7.71 15.61 -36.67
N PHE A 103 6.73 16.22 -36.00
CA PHE A 103 5.78 17.14 -36.61
C PHE A 103 6.16 18.59 -36.29
N PHE A 104 6.38 19.38 -37.34
CA PHE A 104 6.51 20.83 -37.31
C PHE A 104 5.11 21.48 -37.24
N LEU A 105 4.90 22.43 -36.35
CA LEU A 105 3.79 23.39 -36.42
C LEU A 105 4.36 24.80 -36.57
N GLN A 106 4.23 25.36 -37.77
CA GLN A 106 4.32 26.80 -38.02
C GLN A 106 2.91 27.37 -38.00
N GLY A 107 2.68 28.35 -37.13
CA GLY A 107 1.49 29.20 -37.14
C GLY A 107 1.59 30.27 -38.22
N THR A 108 0.47 30.61 -38.84
CA THR A 108 0.31 31.79 -39.70
C THR A 108 -0.73 32.74 -39.11
N PRO A 109 -0.52 34.07 -39.20
CA PRO A 109 -1.57 35.05 -38.97
C PRO A 109 -2.25 35.45 -40.29
N SER A 110 -3.53 35.80 -40.17
CA SER A 110 -4.44 36.20 -41.25
C SER A 110 -4.30 37.68 -41.61
N ARG A 111 -4.07 38.04 -42.89
CA ARG A 111 -4.77 39.13 -43.61
C ARG A 111 -4.26 39.42 -45.04
N PHE A 112 -5.26 39.66 -45.92
CA PHE A 112 -5.33 40.48 -47.13
C PHE A 112 -4.64 40.07 -48.46
N GLU A 113 -5.54 39.78 -49.42
CA GLU A 113 -5.64 40.22 -50.82
C GLU A 113 -4.63 39.83 -51.93
N GLU A 114 -5.27 39.65 -53.10
CA GLU A 114 -4.78 39.69 -54.49
C GLU A 114 -4.23 38.43 -55.19
N ASN A 115 -5.07 37.96 -56.12
CA ASN A 115 -4.83 37.76 -57.56
C ASN A 115 -3.86 36.68 -58.10
N LEU A 116 -4.46 35.95 -59.05
CA LEU A 116 -3.94 35.49 -60.35
C LEU A 116 -3.16 34.17 -60.47
N HIS A 117 -3.81 33.27 -61.22
CA HIS A 117 -3.32 32.42 -62.32
C HIS A 117 -2.24 31.34 -62.10
N SER A 118 -2.66 30.11 -62.45
CA SER A 118 -1.96 29.14 -63.33
C SER A 118 -0.65 28.56 -62.78
N THR A 119 -0.29 27.28 -62.92
CA THR A 119 -0.49 26.32 -64.01
C THR A 119 -0.07 24.93 -63.48
N GLU A 120 -0.47 23.91 -64.23
CA GLU A 120 -0.07 22.51 -64.16
C GLU A 120 1.44 22.29 -63.97
N GLU A 121 1.85 21.23 -63.26
CA GLU A 121 2.60 20.14 -63.89
C GLU A 121 2.79 18.91 -62.97
N SER A 122 2.77 17.77 -63.65
CA SER A 122 2.91 16.39 -63.24
C SER A 122 4.28 16.00 -62.69
N GLY A 123 4.34 14.96 -61.84
CA GLY A 123 5.60 14.28 -61.52
C GLY A 123 5.47 13.07 -60.60
N SER A 124 5.16 11.92 -61.19
CA SER A 124 5.18 10.61 -60.55
C SER A 124 6.60 10.09 -60.31
N VAL A 125 6.94 9.64 -59.10
CA VAL A 125 7.96 8.61 -58.86
C VAL A 125 7.62 7.83 -57.59
N THR A 126 7.31 6.55 -57.75
CA THR A 126 7.25 5.54 -56.68
C THR A 126 8.61 4.87 -56.52
N PRO A 127 9.02 4.51 -55.28
CA PRO A 127 10.00 3.46 -55.09
C PRO A 127 9.44 2.27 -54.31
N SER A 128 9.77 1.10 -54.85
CA SER A 128 9.39 -0.26 -54.45
C SER A 128 9.98 -0.68 -53.10
N ILE A 129 9.16 -1.32 -52.26
CA ILE A 129 9.57 -1.99 -51.01
C ILE A 129 9.62 -3.52 -51.26
N PRO A 130 10.67 -4.24 -50.83
CA PRO A 130 10.78 -5.67 -51.03
C PRO A 130 9.98 -6.50 -50.01
N ASN A 131 9.51 -7.63 -50.54
CA ASN A 131 8.61 -8.65 -49.99
C ASN A 131 9.14 -9.35 -48.73
N ILE A 132 8.31 -9.42 -47.69
CA ILE A 132 8.50 -10.25 -46.49
C ILE A 132 8.01 -11.67 -46.81
N ARG A 133 8.87 -12.66 -46.53
CA ARG A 133 8.62 -14.09 -46.72
C ARG A 133 7.98 -14.65 -45.44
N ASN A 134 6.72 -15.03 -45.51
CA ASN A 134 6.00 -15.77 -44.46
C ASN A 134 6.30 -17.28 -44.59
N GLU A 135 6.69 -17.93 -43.49
CA GLU A 135 6.48 -19.37 -43.30
C GLU A 135 5.63 -19.63 -42.05
N PRO A 136 4.73 -20.62 -42.10
CA PRO A 136 3.85 -20.98 -40.98
C PRO A 136 4.48 -22.11 -40.15
N VAL A 137 4.42 -22.00 -38.82
CA VAL A 137 4.69 -23.14 -37.94
C VAL A 137 3.45 -23.46 -37.11
N ASN A 138 3.02 -24.71 -37.29
CA ASN A 138 1.91 -25.41 -36.66
C ASN A 138 1.84 -25.22 -35.15
N SER A 139 0.62 -25.00 -34.66
CA SER A 139 0.24 -25.27 -33.27
C SER A 139 -0.68 -26.49 -33.26
N ASP A 140 -0.22 -27.59 -32.66
CA ASP A 140 -1.07 -28.73 -32.34
C ASP A 140 -0.90 -29.12 -30.86
N ILE A 141 -1.95 -28.79 -30.10
CA ILE A 141 -2.72 -29.66 -29.21
C ILE A 141 -1.93 -30.57 -28.25
N THR A 142 -2.01 -30.28 -26.96
CA THR A 142 -2.24 -31.32 -25.94
C THR A 142 -3.20 -30.82 -24.87
N LYS A 143 -4.38 -31.44 -24.83
CA LYS A 143 -5.44 -31.27 -23.83
C LYS A 143 -5.04 -32.08 -22.58
N HIS A 144 -5.04 -31.47 -21.41
CA HIS A 144 -5.11 -32.22 -20.15
C HIS A 144 -6.36 -31.84 -19.35
N THR A 145 -7.15 -32.89 -19.15
CA THR A 145 -8.38 -33.02 -18.37
C THR A 145 -8.18 -32.58 -16.92
N VAL A 146 -9.01 -31.66 -16.45
CA VAL A 146 -9.17 -31.32 -15.03
C VAL A 146 -10.29 -32.20 -14.46
N LEU A 147 -9.94 -33.13 -13.57
CA LEU A 147 -10.89 -33.80 -12.70
C LEU A 147 -10.96 -33.05 -11.38
N ALA A 148 -12.16 -32.53 -11.09
CA ALA A 148 -12.52 -31.92 -9.83
C ALA A 148 -12.56 -32.96 -8.71
N SER A 149 -11.98 -32.63 -7.55
CA SER A 149 -12.18 -33.34 -6.29
C SER A 149 -12.68 -32.34 -5.26
N MET A 150 -13.98 -32.40 -4.99
CA MET A 150 -14.64 -31.81 -3.84
C MET A 150 -14.23 -32.56 -2.58
N ILE A 151 -13.74 -31.85 -1.56
CA ILE A 151 -13.78 -32.32 -0.17
C ILE A 151 -14.12 -31.11 0.70
N THR A 152 -15.36 -31.07 1.19
CA THR A 152 -15.74 -30.38 2.42
C THR A 152 -15.46 -31.31 3.61
N PRO A 153 -15.27 -30.77 4.83
CA PRO A 153 -15.69 -31.51 6.01
C PRO A 153 -16.62 -30.66 6.87
N THR A 154 -17.84 -31.17 7.02
CA THR A 154 -18.76 -30.85 8.13
C THR A 154 -18.85 -32.06 9.06
N GLU A 155 -18.91 -31.75 10.35
CA GLU A 155 -19.50 -32.53 11.45
C GLU A 155 -18.69 -33.64 12.15
N ASN A 156 -18.36 -33.32 13.42
CA ASN A 156 -18.87 -34.01 14.62
C ASN A 156 -19.18 -35.50 14.50
N VAL A 157 -18.36 -36.36 15.12
CA VAL A 157 -18.85 -37.59 15.75
C VAL A 157 -18.11 -37.88 17.06
N SER A 158 -18.95 -37.97 18.09
CA SER A 158 -18.74 -38.44 19.45
C SER A 158 -18.50 -39.96 19.53
N ASN A 159 -17.69 -40.38 20.51
CA ASN A 159 -17.71 -41.65 21.24
C ASN A 159 -18.22 -42.92 20.53
N LYS A 160 -17.33 -43.91 20.39
CA LYS A 160 -17.70 -45.29 20.76
C LYS A 160 -16.52 -46.19 21.10
N SER A 161 -16.72 -46.87 22.21
CA SER A 161 -15.91 -47.89 22.85
C SER A 161 -16.09 -49.27 22.18
N ILE A 162 -15.19 -50.21 22.53
CA ILE A 162 -15.25 -51.68 22.36
C ILE A 162 -14.68 -52.25 21.05
N LEU A 163 -13.49 -52.88 21.15
CA LEU A 163 -13.31 -54.31 20.83
C LEU A 163 -11.94 -54.81 21.32
N ALA A 164 -12.01 -55.65 22.35
CA ALA A 164 -10.91 -56.50 22.80
C ALA A 164 -10.64 -57.57 21.74
N VAL A 165 -9.38 -57.74 21.35
CA VAL A 165 -8.91 -58.89 20.58
C VAL A 165 -7.91 -59.65 21.43
N VAL A 166 -8.39 -60.77 21.95
CA VAL A 166 -7.63 -61.90 22.46
C VAL A 166 -6.71 -62.40 21.34
N ARG A 167 -5.42 -62.56 21.63
CA ARG A 167 -4.53 -63.40 20.81
C ARG A 167 -3.90 -64.46 21.70
N ASP A 168 -4.21 -65.69 21.30
CA ASP A 168 -3.82 -66.95 21.90
C ASP A 168 -2.30 -67.15 21.94
N ASP A 169 -1.89 -67.66 23.10
CA ASP A 169 -0.77 -68.54 23.35
C ASP A 169 -0.82 -69.79 22.45
N SER A 170 0.29 -70.09 21.76
CA SER A 170 0.71 -71.49 21.55
C SER A 170 2.19 -71.57 21.17
N SER A 171 3.02 -71.77 22.19
CA SER A 171 4.01 -72.86 22.30
C SER A 171 4.83 -73.27 21.06
N ALA A 172 6.14 -72.99 21.10
CA ALA A 172 7.18 -74.00 20.89
C ALA A 172 8.54 -73.50 21.43
N PRO A 173 9.09 -74.11 22.50
CA PRO A 173 10.40 -73.83 23.05
C PRO A 173 11.43 -74.83 22.50
N LEU A 174 12.57 -74.36 22.00
CA LEU A 174 13.73 -75.23 21.74
C LEU A 174 14.96 -74.36 21.52
N PHE A 175 15.67 -74.06 22.61
CA PHE A 175 17.13 -74.06 22.76
C PHE A 175 17.43 -73.61 24.20
N ASN A 176 17.38 -74.57 25.13
CA ASN A 176 18.02 -74.42 26.44
C ASN A 176 19.53 -74.62 26.21
N TYR A 177 20.29 -73.54 26.27
CA TYR A 177 21.68 -73.58 26.68
C TYR A 177 21.70 -73.14 28.14
N ASP A 178 21.55 -74.12 29.03
CA ASP A 178 22.15 -74.05 30.36
C ASP A 178 23.66 -74.17 30.13
N ASP A 179 24.37 -73.04 30.18
CA ASP A 179 25.80 -73.07 30.44
C ASP A 179 26.15 -71.87 31.33
N ASP A 180 26.52 -72.23 32.54
CA ASP A 180 26.90 -71.40 33.67
C ASP A 180 28.09 -70.49 33.33
N PHE A 181 27.83 -69.34 32.70
CA PHE A 181 28.82 -68.28 32.56
C PHE A 181 28.54 -67.18 33.59
N ASP A 182 28.95 -67.45 34.83
CA ASP A 182 29.22 -66.44 35.85
C ASP A 182 30.18 -65.40 35.25
N THR A 183 29.65 -64.26 34.81
CA THR A 183 30.44 -63.10 34.42
C THR A 183 29.78 -61.86 34.98
N ASP A 184 29.86 -61.73 36.30
CA ASP A 184 29.65 -60.48 37.05
C ASP A 184 30.78 -59.44 36.80
N ALA A 185 31.33 -59.42 35.58
CA ALA A 185 32.09 -58.29 35.08
C ALA A 185 31.11 -57.43 34.28
N VAL A 186 30.39 -56.56 34.99
CA VAL A 186 29.82 -55.36 34.39
C VAL A 186 31.00 -54.58 33.84
N ASP A 187 31.39 -54.89 32.60
CA ASP A 187 32.29 -54.05 31.82
C ASP A 187 31.68 -52.65 31.91
N PRO A 188 32.41 -51.64 32.41
CA PRO A 188 31.88 -50.30 32.53
C PRO A 188 31.33 -49.96 31.16
N GLU A 189 30.00 -49.74 31.07
CA GLU A 189 29.33 -49.38 29.82
C GLU A 189 30.21 -48.35 29.15
N THR A 190 30.95 -48.79 28.12
CA THR A 190 31.71 -47.88 27.29
C THR A 190 30.64 -47.14 26.55
N GLU A 191 30.13 -46.06 27.17
CA GLU A 191 29.23 -45.10 26.58
C GLU A 191 29.86 -44.74 25.25
N GLU A 192 29.33 -45.31 24.17
CA GLU A 192 29.85 -45.08 22.84
C GLU A 192 29.75 -43.58 22.62
N GLU A 193 30.89 -42.89 22.67
CA GLU A 193 30.94 -41.43 22.56
C GLU A 193 30.20 -41.04 21.28
N GLN A 194 29.03 -40.44 21.45
CA GLN A 194 28.17 -40.12 20.35
C GLN A 194 28.89 -39.13 19.44
N LEU A 195 29.12 -39.53 18.18
CA LEU A 195 29.74 -38.67 17.17
C LEU A 195 28.95 -37.36 17.09
N THR A 196 29.66 -36.24 17.13
CA THR A 196 29.09 -34.89 16.95
C THR A 196 29.97 -34.06 16.03
N TRP A 197 29.35 -33.22 15.20
CA TRP A 197 30.04 -32.31 14.30
C TRP A 197 30.80 -31.19 15.04
N ARG A 198 30.51 -30.97 16.33
CA ARG A 198 31.19 -29.98 17.17
C ARG A 198 32.53 -30.46 17.74
N MET A 199 32.82 -31.76 17.65
CA MET A 199 34.10 -32.30 18.10
C MET A 199 35.25 -31.80 17.22
N ASP A 200 36.46 -31.79 17.79
CA ASP A 200 37.69 -31.54 17.02
C ASP A 200 37.73 -32.48 15.81
N PRO A 201 37.86 -31.97 14.58
CA PRO A 201 37.88 -32.77 13.35
C PRO A 201 38.90 -33.91 13.39
N SER A 202 40.01 -33.72 14.12
CA SER A 202 41.07 -34.72 14.28
C SER A 202 40.63 -35.89 15.16
N LYS A 203 39.72 -35.64 16.12
CA LYS A 203 39.16 -36.65 17.03
C LYS A 203 37.93 -37.33 16.44
N SER A 204 37.04 -36.55 15.83
CA SER A 204 35.82 -37.09 15.22
C SER A 204 36.07 -37.85 13.92
N LEU A 205 37.25 -37.68 13.31
CA LEU A 205 37.60 -38.24 12.00
C LEU A 205 36.71 -37.69 10.88
N SER A 206 36.43 -36.39 10.93
CA SER A 206 35.64 -35.69 9.91
C SER A 206 36.30 -35.78 8.53
N ASP A 207 35.60 -36.36 7.57
CA ASP A 207 36.10 -36.65 6.22
C ASP A 207 35.55 -35.69 5.14
N TRP A 208 34.79 -34.66 5.55
CA TRP A 208 34.25 -33.64 4.68
C TRP A 208 34.16 -32.26 5.35
N LYS A 209 34.21 -31.21 4.52
CA LYS A 209 34.04 -29.83 4.95
C LYS A 209 32.90 -29.17 4.20
N ILE A 210 32.04 -28.43 4.90
CA ILE A 210 31.03 -27.56 4.30
C ILE A 210 31.47 -26.13 4.57
N LYS A 211 31.69 -25.36 3.50
CA LYS A 211 31.98 -23.93 3.60
C LYS A 211 30.73 -23.16 3.22
N VAL A 212 30.10 -22.53 4.21
CA VAL A 212 28.91 -21.70 4.01
C VAL A 212 29.34 -20.26 3.85
N THR A 213 28.97 -19.65 2.72
CA THR A 213 29.18 -18.22 2.44
C THR A 213 27.85 -17.49 2.55
N ASN A 214 27.74 -16.58 3.51
CA ASN A 214 26.58 -15.70 3.62
C ASN A 214 26.58 -14.70 2.45
N LYS A 215 25.50 -14.66 1.67
CA LYS A 215 25.37 -13.80 0.48
C LYS A 215 25.42 -12.31 0.82
N GLU A 216 24.90 -11.92 1.97
CA GLU A 216 24.80 -10.52 2.42
C GLU A 216 26.10 -10.06 3.06
N THR A 217 26.58 -10.77 4.08
CA THR A 217 27.75 -10.35 4.88
C THR A 217 29.07 -10.76 4.25
N ARG A 218 29.06 -11.69 3.27
CA ARG A 218 30.24 -12.34 2.69
C ARG A 218 31.12 -13.06 3.71
N GLN A 219 30.59 -13.30 4.92
CA GLN A 219 31.27 -14.11 5.92
C GLN A 219 31.24 -15.58 5.51
N ASN A 220 32.37 -16.25 5.76
CA ASN A 220 32.54 -17.66 5.48
C ASN A 220 32.63 -18.42 6.79
N GLU A 221 31.79 -19.43 6.95
CA GLU A 221 31.83 -20.36 8.06
C GLU A 221 32.18 -21.76 7.55
N LEU A 222 33.03 -22.46 8.29
CA LEU A 222 33.55 -23.77 7.90
C LEU A 222 33.11 -24.81 8.92
N TYR A 223 32.41 -25.82 8.44
CA TYR A 223 31.87 -26.91 9.23
C TYR A 223 32.56 -28.22 8.85
N HIS A 224 32.97 -29.01 9.85
CA HIS A 224 33.60 -30.31 9.66
C HIS A 224 32.57 -31.40 9.94
N VAL A 225 32.38 -32.31 8.99
CA VAL A 225 31.25 -33.25 9.00
C VAL A 225 31.65 -34.61 8.41
N HIS A 226 30.83 -35.63 8.68
CA HIS A 226 31.03 -36.98 8.19
C HIS A 226 30.15 -37.27 6.97
N LYS A 227 30.74 -37.75 5.87
CA LYS A 227 30.00 -38.13 4.66
C LYS A 227 28.93 -39.17 4.92
N ASN A 228 29.24 -40.14 5.79
CA ASN A 228 28.33 -41.22 6.13
C ASN A 228 27.01 -40.67 6.72
N LEU A 229 27.10 -39.73 7.67
CA LEU A 229 25.92 -39.12 8.29
C LEU A 229 25.12 -38.23 7.32
N LEU A 230 25.79 -37.57 6.37
CA LEU A 230 25.11 -36.75 5.38
C LEU A 230 24.41 -37.56 4.29
N ALA A 231 24.94 -38.73 3.91
CA ALA A 231 24.46 -39.47 2.74
C ALA A 231 23.77 -40.80 3.05
N VAL A 232 23.86 -41.30 4.28
CA VAL A 232 23.29 -42.58 4.71
C VAL A 232 22.31 -42.35 5.86
N GLY A 233 21.30 -43.21 5.95
CA GLY A 233 20.32 -43.19 7.03
C GLY A 233 19.02 -42.43 6.71
N PRO A 234 18.08 -42.39 7.68
CA PRO A 234 16.76 -41.80 7.50
C PRO A 234 16.79 -40.26 7.35
N LYS A 235 17.84 -39.62 7.90
CA LYS A 235 18.06 -38.16 7.83
C LYS A 235 18.97 -37.73 6.70
N LYS A 236 19.34 -38.64 5.79
CA LYS A 236 20.26 -38.31 4.70
C LYS A 236 19.78 -37.09 3.90
N SER A 237 20.74 -36.30 3.44
CA SER A 237 20.53 -35.22 2.49
C SER A 237 20.65 -35.74 1.07
N GLU A 238 19.56 -35.66 0.30
CA GLU A 238 19.56 -36.04 -1.13
C GLU A 238 20.53 -35.20 -1.97
N TYR A 239 20.79 -33.96 -1.54
CA TYR A 239 21.82 -33.10 -2.13
C TYR A 239 23.23 -33.70 -1.97
N PHE A 240 23.63 -34.05 -0.75
CA PHE A 240 24.95 -34.64 -0.49
C PHE A 240 25.09 -36.06 -1.07
N VAL A 241 24.02 -36.85 -1.07
CA VAL A 241 24.00 -38.14 -1.80
C VAL A 241 24.39 -37.95 -3.27
N ARG A 242 23.84 -36.93 -3.92
CA ARG A 242 24.16 -36.61 -5.33
C ARG A 242 25.60 -36.13 -5.49
N ILE A 243 26.07 -35.24 -4.61
CA ILE A 243 27.44 -34.72 -4.66
C ILE A 243 28.46 -35.83 -4.48
N PHE A 244 28.31 -36.69 -3.49
CA PHE A 244 29.30 -37.75 -3.22
C PHE A 244 29.33 -38.80 -4.32
N ARG A 245 28.17 -39.10 -4.95
CA ARG A 245 28.12 -39.99 -6.11
C ARG A 245 28.85 -39.42 -7.33
N THR A 246 28.75 -38.11 -7.57
CA THR A 246 29.43 -37.44 -8.69
C THR A 246 30.92 -37.29 -8.43
N ASN A 247 31.31 -36.93 -7.21
CA ASN A 247 32.71 -36.67 -6.86
C ASN A 247 33.57 -37.94 -6.78
N ASN A 248 32.99 -39.10 -6.48
CA ASN A 248 33.71 -40.39 -6.53
C ASN A 248 34.23 -40.76 -7.92
N ARG A 249 33.89 -40.01 -8.98
CA ARG A 249 34.42 -40.21 -10.33
C ARG A 249 35.61 -39.30 -10.67
N LEU A 250 35.88 -38.29 -9.85
CA LEU A 250 36.94 -37.31 -10.09
C LEU A 250 37.91 -37.37 -8.90
N ASP A 251 38.96 -38.19 -9.02
CA ASP A 251 40.01 -38.42 -8.01
C ASP A 251 40.81 -37.17 -7.58
N VAL A 252 40.39 -35.96 -7.99
CA VAL A 252 41.09 -34.68 -7.72
C VAL A 252 40.17 -33.67 -7.01
N GLY A 253 39.01 -34.10 -6.51
CA GLY A 253 38.08 -33.21 -5.80
C GLY A 253 38.58 -32.77 -4.42
N THR A 254 38.53 -31.47 -4.13
CA THR A 254 38.67 -30.94 -2.76
C THR A 254 37.60 -31.58 -1.86
N SER A 255 37.97 -31.99 -0.64
CA SER A 255 37.03 -32.52 0.37
C SER A 255 36.18 -31.41 1.02
N THR A 256 35.76 -30.44 0.22
CA THR A 256 35.02 -29.24 0.63
C THR A 256 33.88 -29.00 -0.34
N THR A 257 32.68 -28.74 0.19
CA THR A 257 31.55 -28.21 -0.58
C THR A 257 31.32 -26.76 -0.21
N ASP A 258 31.37 -25.88 -1.21
CA ASP A 258 31.05 -24.46 -1.05
C ASP A 258 29.55 -24.25 -1.28
N ILE A 259 28.86 -23.63 -0.32
CA ILE A 259 27.43 -23.33 -0.37
C ILE A 259 27.24 -21.83 -0.16
N PHE A 260 26.42 -21.21 -1.00
CA PHE A 260 26.09 -19.79 -0.91
C PHE A 260 24.61 -19.64 -0.56
N MET A 261 24.30 -19.01 0.57
CA MET A 261 22.93 -18.84 1.04
C MET A 261 22.71 -17.48 1.73
N GLU A 262 21.44 -17.10 1.83
CA GLU A 262 20.94 -15.90 2.49
C GLU A 262 21.24 -15.94 4.00
N SER A 263 21.25 -14.77 4.65
CA SER A 263 21.69 -14.65 6.03
C SER A 263 20.84 -15.49 7.00
N VAL A 264 19.51 -15.47 6.81
CA VAL A 264 18.55 -16.25 7.62
C VAL A 264 18.82 -17.75 7.54
N ALA A 265 19.12 -18.28 6.34
CA ALA A 265 19.43 -19.70 6.16
C ALA A 265 20.82 -20.07 6.67
N ALA A 266 21.81 -19.19 6.50
CA ALA A 266 23.18 -19.41 7.00
C ALA A 266 23.20 -19.55 8.53
N HIS A 267 22.44 -18.71 9.22
CA HIS A 267 22.40 -18.67 10.69
C HIS A 267 21.92 -19.98 11.32
N VAL A 268 21.05 -20.73 10.64
CA VAL A 268 20.44 -21.96 11.16
C VAL A 268 21.19 -23.24 10.75
N ILE A 269 22.35 -23.12 10.08
CA ILE A 269 23.18 -24.29 9.72
C ILE A 269 23.61 -25.11 10.94
N PRO A 270 24.02 -24.52 12.07
CA PRO A 270 24.32 -25.29 13.28
C PRO A 270 23.15 -26.15 13.76
N GLN A 271 21.92 -25.62 13.75
CA GLN A 271 20.71 -26.36 14.16
C GLN A 271 20.38 -27.49 13.18
N TRP A 272 20.58 -27.26 11.88
CA TRP A 272 20.45 -28.31 10.87
C TRP A 272 21.46 -29.45 11.07
N LEU A 273 22.72 -29.12 11.40
CA LEU A 273 23.74 -30.11 11.72
C LEU A 273 23.43 -30.85 13.02
N ASP A 274 22.91 -30.17 14.05
CA ASP A 274 22.45 -30.83 15.28
C ASP A 274 21.36 -31.86 15.00
N PHE A 275 20.40 -31.52 14.15
CA PHE A 275 19.35 -32.44 13.75
C PHE A 275 19.91 -33.69 13.05
N LEU A 276 20.91 -33.54 12.19
CA LEU A 276 21.55 -34.66 11.50
C LEU A 276 22.28 -35.63 12.44
N TYR A 277 22.88 -35.11 13.50
CA TYR A 277 23.68 -35.89 14.46
C TYR A 277 22.88 -36.37 15.68
N SER A 278 21.70 -35.78 15.93
CA SER A 278 20.79 -36.23 16.99
C SER A 278 20.35 -37.69 16.76
N PRO A 279 20.28 -38.53 17.79
CA PRO A 279 19.79 -39.90 17.65
C PRO A 279 18.25 -39.94 17.60
N ASP A 280 17.59 -39.05 18.35
CA ASP A 280 16.15 -39.06 18.66
C ASP A 280 15.31 -38.17 17.73
N ASP A 281 15.84 -37.80 16.57
CA ASP A 281 15.22 -36.83 15.66
C ASP A 281 14.90 -35.48 16.33
N GLU A 282 15.57 -35.11 17.42
CA GLU A 282 15.33 -33.85 18.11
C GLU A 282 15.72 -32.67 17.23
N LEU A 283 14.76 -31.76 17.05
CA LEU A 283 14.92 -30.54 16.27
C LEU A 283 14.33 -29.40 17.09
N VAL A 284 15.19 -28.54 17.60
CA VAL A 284 14.78 -27.32 18.29
C VAL A 284 14.42 -26.29 17.22
N ILE A 285 13.13 -25.96 17.14
CA ILE A 285 12.60 -24.94 16.23
C ILE A 285 12.01 -23.83 17.06
N ASP A 286 12.36 -22.60 16.72
CA ASP A 286 11.75 -21.38 17.22
C ASP A 286 11.25 -20.52 16.05
N THR A 287 10.53 -19.44 16.35
CA THR A 287 9.97 -18.53 15.34
C THR A 287 11.03 -17.98 14.36
N GLN A 288 12.25 -17.70 14.84
CA GLN A 288 13.33 -17.08 14.05
C GLN A 288 14.05 -18.09 13.14
N SER A 289 14.12 -19.35 13.57
CA SER A 289 14.81 -20.42 12.85
C SER A 289 13.91 -21.19 11.90
N ALA A 290 12.60 -21.21 12.15
CA ALA A 290 11.66 -22.07 11.45
C ALA A 290 11.69 -21.91 9.92
N THR A 291 11.65 -20.68 9.41
CA THR A 291 11.66 -20.42 7.96
C THR A 291 13.00 -20.84 7.34
N GLY A 292 14.12 -20.50 8.01
CA GLY A 292 15.46 -20.91 7.58
C GLY A 292 15.61 -22.43 7.54
N LEU A 293 15.17 -23.14 8.58
CA LEU A 293 15.23 -24.60 8.67
C LEU A 293 14.37 -25.26 7.61
N ARG A 294 13.17 -24.74 7.34
CA ARG A 294 12.33 -25.21 6.22
C ARG A 294 13.04 -25.03 4.88
N HIS A 295 13.64 -23.87 4.64
CA HIS A 295 14.39 -23.58 3.42
C HIS A 295 15.59 -24.53 3.26
N LEU A 296 16.39 -24.74 4.32
CA LEU A 296 17.48 -25.71 4.33
C LEU A 296 16.98 -27.13 4.06
N ALA A 297 15.85 -27.53 4.64
CA ALA A 297 15.26 -28.84 4.41
C ALA A 297 14.88 -29.04 2.94
N GLN A 298 14.31 -28.02 2.31
CA GLN A 298 13.97 -28.03 0.89
C GLN A 298 15.24 -28.08 0.02
N PHE A 299 16.24 -27.25 0.32
CA PHE A 299 17.51 -27.18 -0.41
C PHE A 299 18.28 -28.51 -0.34
N PHE A 300 18.41 -29.09 0.85
CA PHE A 300 19.14 -30.34 1.08
C PHE A 300 18.33 -31.60 0.78
N GLY A 301 17.03 -31.48 0.51
CA GLY A 301 16.14 -32.59 0.19
C GLY A 301 15.76 -33.46 1.39
N MET A 302 15.64 -32.88 2.59
CA MET A 302 15.37 -33.58 3.85
C MET A 302 13.89 -33.49 4.24
N ARG A 303 13.10 -34.49 3.85
CA ARG A 303 11.63 -34.48 4.02
C ARG A 303 11.17 -34.45 5.48
N SER A 304 11.84 -35.16 6.38
CA SER A 304 11.48 -35.22 7.80
C SER A 304 11.61 -33.85 8.47
N MET A 305 12.74 -33.17 8.26
CA MET A 305 12.96 -31.81 8.75
C MET A 305 11.98 -30.81 8.13
N HIS A 306 11.73 -30.91 6.82
CA HIS A 306 10.77 -30.03 6.13
C HIS A 306 9.37 -30.16 6.74
N LYS A 307 8.92 -31.39 7.01
CA LYS A 307 7.63 -31.65 7.64
C LYS A 307 7.56 -31.03 9.04
N LYS A 308 8.56 -31.28 9.90
CA LYS A 308 8.60 -30.73 11.27
C LYS A 308 8.61 -29.20 11.27
N ALA A 309 9.43 -28.57 10.42
CA ALA A 309 9.48 -27.12 10.30
C ALA A 309 8.16 -26.53 9.80
N MET A 310 7.52 -27.15 8.80
CA MET A 310 6.21 -26.69 8.32
C MET A 310 5.10 -26.84 9.38
N GLU A 311 5.05 -27.97 10.08
CA GLU A 311 4.09 -28.19 11.17
C GLU A 311 4.26 -27.16 12.28
N PHE A 312 5.51 -26.85 12.65
CA PHE A 312 5.81 -25.79 13.61
C PHE A 312 5.34 -24.42 13.11
N ILE A 313 5.67 -24.04 11.87
CA ILE A 313 5.26 -22.73 11.32
C ILE A 313 3.73 -22.57 11.35
N VAL A 314 2.99 -23.59 10.93
CA VAL A 314 1.52 -23.54 10.93
C VAL A 314 0.94 -23.42 12.35
N GLN A 315 1.59 -24.03 13.35
CA GLN A 315 1.15 -23.98 14.74
C GLN A 315 1.55 -22.67 15.46
N ASP A 316 2.75 -22.15 15.19
CA ASP A 316 3.30 -20.95 15.83
C ASP A 316 2.78 -19.65 15.22
N LEU A 317 2.24 -19.69 13.98
CA LEU A 317 1.79 -18.50 13.27
C LEU A 317 0.68 -17.76 14.03
N SER A 318 1.00 -16.52 14.42
CA SER A 318 0.15 -15.62 15.19
C SER A 318 0.32 -14.17 14.70
N MET A 319 -0.60 -13.28 15.06
CA MET A 319 -0.50 -11.86 14.68
C MET A 319 0.75 -11.17 15.24
N THR A 320 1.31 -11.67 16.35
CA THR A 320 2.54 -11.11 16.96
C THR A 320 3.81 -11.47 16.22
N ASN A 321 3.84 -12.59 15.49
CA ASN A 321 5.04 -13.07 14.79
C ASN A 321 4.90 -13.18 13.26
N VAL A 322 3.72 -12.91 12.69
CA VAL A 322 3.48 -13.00 11.24
C VAL A 322 4.45 -12.14 10.41
N ILE A 323 4.90 -11.00 10.96
CA ILE A 323 5.87 -10.12 10.29
C ILE A 323 7.24 -10.80 10.15
N VAL A 324 7.65 -11.61 11.13
CA VAL A 324 8.92 -12.36 11.09
C VAL A 324 8.88 -13.37 9.94
N TYR A 325 7.83 -14.19 9.90
CA TYR A 325 7.61 -15.15 8.83
C TYR A 325 7.54 -14.50 7.44
N TYR A 326 6.86 -13.36 7.34
CA TYR A 326 6.80 -12.61 6.09
C TYR A 326 8.19 -12.12 5.67
N LYS A 327 8.93 -11.42 6.55
CA LYS A 327 10.28 -10.90 6.26
C LYS A 327 11.22 -12.01 5.80
N ASP A 328 11.25 -13.13 6.53
CA ASP A 328 12.08 -14.28 6.16
C ASP A 328 11.65 -14.92 4.84
N SER A 329 10.34 -15.00 4.58
CA SER A 329 9.81 -15.56 3.33
C SER A 329 10.21 -14.72 2.11
N VAL A 330 10.30 -13.39 2.25
CA VAL A 330 10.75 -12.50 1.17
C VAL A 330 12.25 -12.69 0.93
N VAL A 331 13.05 -12.72 2.01
CA VAL A 331 14.51 -12.93 1.91
C VAL A 331 14.83 -14.26 1.24
N LEU A 332 14.11 -15.33 1.62
CA LEU A 332 14.35 -16.70 1.14
C LEU A 332 13.56 -17.05 -0.14
N ALA A 333 12.81 -16.10 -0.70
CA ALA A 333 11.89 -16.30 -1.83
C ALA A 333 10.94 -17.50 -1.64
N ASP A 334 10.41 -17.66 -0.43
CA ASP A 334 9.52 -18.76 -0.04
C ASP A 334 8.04 -18.35 -0.14
N ASP A 335 7.51 -18.42 -1.36
CA ASP A 335 6.12 -18.07 -1.67
C ASP A 335 5.10 -18.80 -0.80
N LYS A 336 5.40 -20.02 -0.34
CA LYS A 336 4.45 -20.81 0.45
C LYS A 336 4.28 -20.25 1.86
N ILE A 337 5.37 -19.80 2.48
CA ILE A 337 5.29 -19.16 3.81
C ILE A 337 4.66 -17.78 3.70
N SER A 338 4.99 -17.03 2.65
CA SER A 338 4.31 -15.77 2.33
C SER A 338 2.80 -15.95 2.17
N GLU A 339 2.36 -16.99 1.45
CA GLU A 339 0.93 -17.32 1.30
C GLU A 339 0.27 -17.71 2.64
N LEU A 340 0.94 -18.52 3.48
CA LEU A 340 0.41 -18.88 4.80
C LEU A 340 0.26 -17.66 5.71
N ALA A 341 1.25 -16.77 5.72
CA ALA A 341 1.21 -15.51 6.46
C ALA A 341 0.07 -14.61 5.98
N ALA A 342 -0.11 -14.44 4.67
CA ALA A 342 -1.18 -13.64 4.08
C ALA A 342 -2.57 -14.21 4.44
N ASN A 343 -2.74 -15.53 4.35
CA ASN A 343 -4.00 -16.20 4.72
C ASN A 343 -4.30 -16.03 6.21
N HIS A 344 -3.30 -16.15 7.08
CA HIS A 344 -3.47 -15.93 8.51
C HIS A 344 -3.88 -14.48 8.83
N CYS A 345 -3.24 -13.49 8.19
CA CYS A 345 -3.63 -12.08 8.30
C CYS A 345 -5.06 -11.85 7.79
N SER A 346 -5.45 -12.49 6.70
CA SER A 346 -6.80 -12.36 6.12
C SER A 346 -7.89 -12.90 7.03
N ASN A 347 -7.65 -14.06 7.65
CA ASN A 347 -8.59 -14.65 8.61
C ASN A 347 -8.74 -13.76 9.86
N ASN A 348 -7.67 -13.09 10.26
CA ASN A 348 -7.61 -12.19 11.41
C ASN A 348 -7.67 -10.69 11.04
N ILE A 349 -8.23 -10.35 9.86
CA ILE A 349 -8.14 -8.99 9.29
C ILE A 349 -8.67 -7.89 10.23
N LEU A 350 -9.70 -8.19 11.01
CA LEU A 350 -10.30 -7.24 11.97
C LEU A 350 -9.40 -6.94 13.17
N SER A 351 -8.38 -7.77 13.44
CA SER A 351 -7.40 -7.53 14.50
C SER A 351 -6.26 -6.60 14.06
N ILE A 352 -6.12 -6.38 12.75
CA ILE A 352 -5.10 -5.50 12.19
C ILE A 352 -5.60 -4.07 12.30
N ASP A 353 -4.93 -3.26 13.13
CA ASP A 353 -5.20 -1.83 13.26
C ASP A 353 -4.58 -1.03 12.10
N SER A 354 -5.07 0.19 11.85
CA SER A 354 -4.48 1.10 10.87
C SER A 354 -3.03 1.46 11.20
N LYS A 355 -2.62 1.38 12.46
CA LYS A 355 -1.23 1.67 12.88
C LYS A 355 -0.34 0.44 12.96
N HIS A 356 -0.81 -0.72 12.49
CA HIS A 356 -0.05 -1.96 12.60
C HIS A 356 1.23 -1.92 11.75
N GLU A 357 2.37 -2.39 12.28
CA GLU A 357 3.68 -2.46 11.58
C GLU A 357 3.61 -3.26 10.26
N LEU A 358 2.58 -4.10 10.12
CA LEU A 358 2.37 -4.88 8.91
C LEU A 358 2.18 -3.95 7.70
N LEU A 359 1.45 -2.84 7.86
CA LEU A 359 1.15 -1.93 6.74
C LEU A 359 2.39 -1.17 6.25
N THR A 360 3.41 -0.97 7.08
CA THR A 360 4.67 -0.31 6.67
C THR A 360 5.71 -1.29 6.14
N THR A 361 5.53 -2.58 6.38
CA THR A 361 6.53 -3.61 6.05
C THR A 361 6.22 -4.35 4.76
N VAL A 362 4.93 -4.58 4.47
CA VAL A 362 4.52 -5.48 3.38
C VAL A 362 4.55 -4.82 2.00
N ASP A 363 4.92 -5.60 0.99
CA ASP A 363 4.87 -5.17 -0.40
C ASP A 363 3.43 -5.20 -0.96
N PRO A 364 3.15 -4.50 -2.07
CA PRO A 364 1.80 -4.43 -2.64
C PRO A 364 1.24 -5.78 -3.04
N PHE A 365 2.11 -6.74 -3.39
CA PHE A 365 1.69 -8.07 -3.82
C PHE A 365 1.25 -8.93 -2.64
N PHE A 366 1.94 -8.85 -1.50
CA PHE A 366 1.50 -9.46 -0.25
C PHE A 366 0.19 -8.83 0.24
N PHE A 367 0.07 -7.50 0.20
CA PHE A 367 -1.16 -6.84 0.63
C PHE A 367 -2.35 -7.27 -0.22
N ARG A 368 -2.16 -7.42 -1.54
CA ARG A 368 -3.17 -8.00 -2.43
C ARG A 368 -3.54 -9.43 -2.05
N ARG A 369 -2.57 -10.30 -1.74
CA ARG A 369 -2.84 -11.68 -1.28
C ARG A 369 -3.70 -11.67 -0.02
N LEU A 370 -3.39 -10.79 0.94
CA LEU A 370 -4.16 -10.58 2.17
C LEU A 370 -5.62 -10.20 1.89
N MET A 371 -5.86 -9.32 0.91
CA MET A 371 -7.22 -8.90 0.48
C MET A 371 -7.99 -9.99 -0.28
N THR A 372 -7.31 -11.03 -0.78
CA THR A 372 -7.93 -12.13 -1.55
C THR A 372 -8.25 -13.37 -0.73
N GLY A 373 -8.01 -13.35 0.58
CA GLY A 373 -8.22 -14.53 1.41
C GLY A 373 -9.67 -15.01 1.43
N PRO A 374 -9.88 -16.32 1.66
CA PRO A 374 -11.16 -17.01 1.45
C PRO A 374 -12.30 -16.57 2.37
N GLU A 375 -12.03 -15.74 3.39
CA GLU A 375 -13.00 -15.37 4.44
C GLU A 375 -13.42 -13.89 4.41
N ILE A 376 -13.24 -13.19 3.28
CA ILE A 376 -13.56 -11.75 3.12
C ILE A 376 -14.96 -11.54 2.51
N ASP A 377 -15.94 -12.34 2.90
CA ASP A 377 -17.31 -12.17 2.41
C ASP A 377 -18.15 -11.25 3.30
N SER A 378 -17.72 -11.03 4.54
CA SER A 378 -18.43 -10.15 5.47
C SER A 378 -18.26 -8.67 5.09
N ARG A 379 -19.39 -7.95 4.99
CA ARG A 379 -19.43 -6.50 4.79
C ARG A 379 -18.55 -5.74 5.79
N LYS A 380 -18.50 -6.17 7.06
CA LYS A 380 -17.64 -5.57 8.09
C LYS A 380 -16.15 -5.72 7.75
N LYS A 381 -15.73 -6.91 7.29
CA LYS A 381 -14.34 -7.16 6.87
C LYS A 381 -13.98 -6.34 5.63
N GLN A 382 -14.88 -6.23 4.66
CA GLN A 382 -14.66 -5.44 3.44
C GLN A 382 -14.48 -3.95 3.73
N TYR A 383 -15.32 -3.37 4.60
CA TYR A 383 -15.12 -1.99 5.04
C TYR A 383 -13.79 -1.81 5.78
N HIS A 384 -13.47 -2.71 6.72
CA HIS A 384 -12.18 -2.65 7.42
C HIS A 384 -10.99 -2.72 6.47
N ILE A 385 -11.03 -3.59 5.45
CA ILE A 385 -10.00 -3.68 4.41
C ILE A 385 -9.85 -2.38 3.65
N SER A 386 -10.94 -1.71 3.30
CA SER A 386 -10.84 -0.42 2.62
C SER A 386 -10.14 0.64 3.48
N SER A 387 -10.38 0.63 4.80
CA SER A 387 -9.68 1.49 5.76
C SER A 387 -8.19 1.15 5.84
N LEU A 388 -7.86 -0.14 5.92
CA LEU A 388 -6.46 -0.60 5.90
C LEU A 388 -5.76 -0.28 4.58
N LEU A 389 -6.45 -0.40 3.44
CA LEU A 389 -5.90 -0.08 2.13
C LEU A 389 -5.62 1.42 2.00
N ALA A 390 -6.53 2.27 2.45
CA ALA A 390 -6.34 3.71 2.44
C ALA A 390 -5.09 4.10 3.25
N GLU A 391 -4.91 3.51 4.43
CA GLU A 391 -3.75 3.74 5.28
C GLU A 391 -2.47 3.16 4.66
N TYR A 392 -2.53 1.93 4.13
CA TYR A 392 -1.43 1.28 3.42
C TYR A 392 -0.90 2.14 2.27
N CYS A 393 -1.80 2.64 1.41
CA CYS A 393 -1.43 3.48 0.29
C CYS A 393 -0.88 4.84 0.75
N ALA A 394 -1.38 5.41 1.84
CA ALA A 394 -0.85 6.64 2.42
C ALA A 394 0.56 6.46 2.98
N LEU A 395 0.83 5.36 3.68
CA LEU A 395 2.14 5.03 4.25
C LEU A 395 3.18 4.67 3.17
N ASN A 396 2.75 4.06 2.07
CA ASN A 396 3.62 3.53 1.01
C ASN A 396 3.51 4.32 -0.30
N SER A 397 3.08 5.59 -0.26
CA SER A 397 2.90 6.44 -1.45
C SER A 397 4.15 6.55 -2.33
N ASN A 398 5.33 6.36 -1.75
CA ASN A 398 6.63 6.49 -2.43
C ASN A 398 7.04 5.22 -3.17
N VAL A 399 6.49 4.07 -2.77
CA VAL A 399 6.83 2.74 -3.31
C VAL A 399 5.74 2.24 -4.25
N LEU A 400 4.50 2.70 -4.04
CA LEU A 400 3.35 2.29 -4.81
C LEU A 400 3.35 2.97 -6.19
N ASP A 401 3.41 2.16 -7.24
CA ASP A 401 3.20 2.62 -8.61
C ASP A 401 1.71 2.65 -8.97
N GLU A 402 1.38 3.39 -10.05
CA GLU A 402 0.03 3.53 -10.57
C GLU A 402 -0.64 2.17 -10.81
N GLN A 403 0.09 1.24 -11.43
CA GLN A 403 -0.44 -0.09 -11.73
C GLN A 403 -0.72 -0.93 -10.48
N SER A 404 0.10 -0.85 -9.44
CA SER A 404 -0.18 -1.56 -8.19
C SER A 404 -1.35 -0.95 -7.45
N PHE A 405 -1.49 0.38 -7.46
CA PHE A 405 -2.65 1.07 -6.89
C PHE A 405 -3.95 0.66 -7.58
N GLU A 406 -3.98 0.66 -8.92
CA GLU A 406 -5.14 0.19 -9.70
C GLU A 406 -5.50 -1.27 -9.39
N ARG A 407 -4.49 -2.15 -9.31
CA ARG A 407 -4.71 -3.57 -8.99
C ARG A 407 -5.22 -3.80 -7.57
N LEU A 408 -4.80 -2.98 -6.62
CA LEU A 408 -5.26 -3.05 -5.23
C LEU A 408 -6.68 -2.51 -5.06
N THR A 409 -7.06 -1.53 -5.89
CA THR A 409 -8.35 -0.85 -5.83
C THR A 409 -9.39 -1.41 -6.80
N ASP A 410 -9.03 -2.44 -7.59
CA ASP A 410 -9.93 -3.17 -8.48
C ASP A 410 -11.19 -3.65 -7.75
N GLU A 411 -12.34 -3.54 -8.42
CA GLU A 411 -13.66 -3.93 -7.90
C GLU A 411 -13.70 -5.38 -7.40
N LYS A 412 -12.90 -6.25 -8.00
CA LYS A 412 -12.80 -7.65 -7.60
C LYS A 412 -12.27 -7.83 -6.18
N TYR A 413 -11.36 -6.95 -5.73
CA TYR A 413 -10.72 -7.06 -4.42
C TYR A 413 -11.29 -6.05 -3.41
N LEU A 414 -11.80 -4.92 -3.90
CA LEU A 414 -12.38 -3.85 -3.09
C LEU A 414 -13.80 -3.48 -3.58
N PRO A 415 -14.79 -4.36 -3.43
CA PRO A 415 -16.16 -4.10 -3.90
C PRO A 415 -16.90 -3.03 -3.08
N LEU A 416 -16.55 -2.88 -1.80
CA LEU A 416 -17.15 -1.90 -0.87
C LEU A 416 -16.06 -0.99 -0.29
N VAL A 417 -16.38 0.29 -0.11
CA VAL A 417 -15.45 1.29 0.39
C VAL A 417 -16.01 1.94 1.66
N ASP A 418 -15.25 1.90 2.74
CA ASP A 418 -15.62 2.56 3.98
C ASP A 418 -15.62 4.07 3.76
N ARG A 419 -16.61 4.75 4.33
CA ARG A 419 -16.76 6.20 4.22
C ARG A 419 -15.53 6.98 4.69
N ASN A 420 -14.81 6.49 5.71
CA ASN A 420 -13.60 7.14 6.21
C ASN A 420 -12.41 6.92 5.27
N ALA A 421 -12.40 5.81 4.54
CA ALA A 421 -11.38 5.46 3.56
C ALA A 421 -11.60 6.20 2.22
N ALA A 422 -12.86 6.39 1.82
CA ALA A 422 -13.23 6.88 0.50
C ALA A 422 -12.57 8.22 0.13
N LEU A 423 -12.53 9.19 1.04
CA LEU A 423 -11.89 10.49 0.75
C LEU A 423 -10.36 10.36 0.59
N THR A 424 -9.72 9.52 1.41
CA THR A 424 -8.28 9.25 1.31
C THR A 424 -7.94 8.56 -0.01
N LEU A 425 -8.74 7.55 -0.40
CA LEU A 425 -8.55 6.81 -1.65
C LEU A 425 -8.74 7.71 -2.87
N LEU A 426 -9.73 8.62 -2.85
CA LEU A 426 -9.91 9.63 -3.90
C LEU A 426 -8.72 10.60 -3.99
N GLU A 427 -8.16 11.02 -2.84
CA GLU A 427 -6.97 11.86 -2.83
C GLU A 427 -5.76 11.15 -3.43
N LEU A 428 -5.54 9.89 -3.04
CA LEU A 428 -4.43 9.06 -3.53
C LEU A 428 -4.55 8.77 -5.03
N GLU A 429 -5.76 8.48 -5.53
CA GLU A 429 -6.00 8.27 -6.95
C GLU A 429 -5.70 9.54 -7.76
N ALA A 430 -6.04 10.71 -7.22
CA ALA A 430 -5.72 11.97 -7.87
C ALA A 430 -4.21 12.25 -7.92
N ASP A 431 -3.48 11.85 -6.88
CA ASP A 431 -2.03 12.03 -6.81
C ASP A 431 -1.26 10.99 -7.65
N LEU A 432 -1.75 9.75 -7.77
CA LEU A 432 -1.03 8.64 -8.45
C LEU A 432 -1.43 8.43 -9.92
N VAL A 433 -2.73 8.50 -10.23
CA VAL A 433 -3.25 8.10 -11.56
C VAL A 433 -3.38 9.33 -12.47
N LEU A 434 -4.01 10.40 -11.98
CA LEU A 434 -4.40 11.53 -12.83
C LEU A 434 -3.24 12.38 -13.36
N ILE A 435 -2.06 12.27 -12.75
CA ILE A 435 -0.85 12.96 -13.22
C ILE A 435 -0.36 12.34 -14.54
N ASN A 436 -0.59 11.04 -14.74
CA ASN A 436 -0.07 10.30 -15.89
C ASN A 436 -1.11 10.09 -17.00
N SER A 437 -2.41 10.18 -16.70
CA SER A 437 -3.46 9.95 -17.69
C SER A 437 -3.55 11.06 -18.74
N SER A 438 -3.79 10.66 -20.00
CA SER A 438 -4.02 11.57 -21.12
C SER A 438 -5.31 12.39 -20.92
N GLU A 439 -5.39 13.61 -21.48
CA GLU A 439 -6.59 14.48 -21.37
C GLU A 439 -7.87 13.80 -21.89
N GLU A 440 -7.77 12.89 -22.85
CA GLU A 440 -8.91 12.21 -23.47
C GLU A 440 -9.55 11.17 -22.52
N GLU A 441 -8.75 10.48 -21.72
CA GLU A 441 -9.20 9.44 -20.78
C GLU A 441 -9.84 10.01 -19.50
N LYS A 442 -9.66 11.32 -19.21
CA LYS A 442 -10.20 11.99 -18.00
C LYS A 442 -11.72 12.16 -18.02
N SER A 443 -12.38 11.80 -19.12
CA SER A 443 -13.81 12.02 -19.33
C SER A 443 -14.70 11.07 -18.53
N GLU A 444 -14.21 9.85 -18.26
CA GLU A 444 -14.98 8.80 -17.59
C GLU A 444 -14.56 8.65 -16.12
N LEU A 445 -15.55 8.47 -15.24
CA LEU A 445 -15.28 8.19 -13.83
C LEU A 445 -14.71 6.78 -13.69
N THR A 446 -13.63 6.64 -12.93
CA THR A 446 -13.04 5.32 -12.69
C THR A 446 -13.97 4.47 -11.81
N SER A 447 -13.77 3.15 -11.85
CA SER A 447 -14.51 2.20 -11.01
C SER A 447 -14.35 2.51 -9.51
N LEU A 448 -13.16 2.94 -9.08
CA LEU A 448 -12.89 3.36 -7.70
C LEU A 448 -13.65 4.66 -7.35
N GLN A 449 -13.57 5.68 -8.20
CA GLN A 449 -14.29 6.95 -7.99
C GLN A 449 -15.78 6.73 -7.81
N LEU A 450 -16.40 5.88 -8.64
CA LEU A 450 -17.82 5.56 -8.55
C LEU A 450 -18.19 4.92 -7.21
N ARG A 451 -17.37 3.99 -6.68
CA ARG A 451 -17.58 3.37 -5.36
C ARG A 451 -17.40 4.37 -4.23
N CYS A 452 -16.33 5.16 -4.26
CA CYS A 452 -16.07 6.19 -3.26
C CYS A 452 -17.21 7.24 -3.21
N ILE A 453 -17.64 7.73 -4.37
CA ILE A 453 -18.77 8.68 -4.47
C ILE A 453 -20.04 8.03 -3.92
N LYS A 454 -20.33 6.77 -4.27
CA LYS A 454 -21.51 6.07 -3.79
C LYS A 454 -21.54 6.02 -2.26
N ASP A 455 -20.46 5.61 -1.60
CA ASP A 455 -20.44 5.53 -0.13
C ASP A 455 -20.42 6.92 0.53
N LEU A 456 -19.67 7.91 0.01
CA LEU A 456 -19.67 9.27 0.55
C LEU A 456 -21.05 9.95 0.47
N THR A 457 -21.80 9.71 -0.62
CA THR A 457 -23.13 10.31 -0.81
C THR A 457 -24.20 9.72 0.12
N LEU A 458 -24.06 8.45 0.51
CA LEU A 458 -24.95 7.82 1.50
C LEU A 458 -24.77 8.42 2.90
N TYR A 459 -23.54 8.80 3.25
CA TYR A 459 -23.18 9.36 4.55
C TYR A 459 -22.83 10.85 4.48
N TRP A 460 -23.51 11.61 3.60
CA TRP A 460 -23.20 13.02 3.35
C TRP A 460 -23.24 13.91 4.59
N GLN A 461 -24.02 13.56 5.61
CA GLN A 461 -24.10 14.31 6.88
C GLN A 461 -22.79 14.22 7.68
N GLU A 462 -22.07 13.11 7.57
CA GLU A 462 -20.81 12.93 8.29
C GLU A 462 -19.65 13.67 7.62
N LEU A 463 -19.78 14.00 6.33
CA LEU A 463 -18.85 14.91 5.66
C LEU A 463 -18.81 16.29 6.32
N GLU A 464 -19.89 16.72 6.97
CA GLU A 464 -19.93 17.97 7.73
C GLU A 464 -19.02 17.92 8.98
N VAL A 465 -18.87 16.73 9.57
CA VAL A 465 -18.05 16.49 10.77
C VAL A 465 -16.56 16.36 10.42
N MET A 466 -16.26 15.94 9.19
CA MET A 466 -14.88 15.87 8.71
C MET A 466 -14.25 17.26 8.58
N GLU A 467 -12.92 17.32 8.66
CA GLU A 467 -12.18 18.57 8.50
C GLU A 467 -12.47 19.23 7.15
N HIS A 468 -13.16 20.38 7.17
CA HIS A 468 -13.54 21.11 5.97
C HIS A 468 -12.34 21.41 5.06
N ASP A 469 -11.20 21.77 5.65
CA ASP A 469 -9.96 22.03 4.91
C ASP A 469 -9.45 20.80 4.15
N ARG A 470 -9.64 19.60 4.71
CA ARG A 470 -9.28 18.34 4.07
C ARG A 470 -10.19 18.08 2.87
N ILE A 471 -11.51 18.21 3.04
CA ILE A 471 -12.47 18.05 1.94
C ILE A 471 -12.15 19.02 0.81
N MET A 472 -11.95 20.30 1.12
CA MET A 472 -11.64 21.33 0.12
C MET A 472 -10.30 21.07 -0.58
N ARG A 473 -9.30 20.53 0.11
CA ARG A 473 -8.02 20.13 -0.50
C ARG A 473 -8.22 19.00 -1.51
N VAL A 474 -8.95 17.96 -1.13
CA VAL A 474 -9.22 16.80 -2.02
C VAL A 474 -10.06 17.24 -3.22
N CYS A 475 -11.15 17.98 -3.01
CA CYS A 475 -11.99 18.49 -4.10
C CYS A 475 -11.24 19.40 -5.09
N ARG A 476 -10.15 20.07 -4.68
CA ARG A 476 -9.31 20.87 -5.60
C ARG A 476 -8.38 20.01 -6.46
N LYS A 477 -7.99 18.83 -5.97
CA LYS A 477 -7.16 17.87 -6.72
C LYS A 477 -7.99 17.03 -7.70
N LEU A 478 -9.24 16.77 -7.34
CA LEU A 478 -10.12 15.92 -8.13
C LEU A 478 -10.55 16.59 -9.46
N PRO A 479 -10.79 15.79 -10.52
CA PRO A 479 -11.43 16.26 -11.73
C PRO A 479 -12.79 16.89 -11.43
N SER A 480 -13.13 17.93 -12.18
CA SER A 480 -14.41 18.63 -12.01
C SER A 480 -15.62 17.71 -12.20
N THR A 481 -15.49 16.66 -13.03
CA THR A 481 -16.50 15.62 -13.24
C THR A 481 -16.77 14.82 -11.97
N VAL A 482 -15.73 14.39 -11.25
CA VAL A 482 -15.84 13.66 -9.97
C VAL A 482 -16.51 14.54 -8.92
N VAL A 483 -16.08 15.81 -8.81
CA VAL A 483 -16.64 16.76 -7.84
C VAL A 483 -18.12 17.07 -8.16
N ALA A 484 -18.45 17.29 -9.42
CA ALA A 484 -19.82 17.54 -9.84
C ALA A 484 -20.74 16.35 -9.54
N ASP A 485 -20.30 15.12 -9.83
CA ASP A 485 -21.09 13.91 -9.55
C ASP A 485 -21.30 13.70 -8.04
N LEU A 486 -20.25 13.90 -7.23
CA LEU A 486 -20.33 13.86 -5.78
C LEU A 486 -21.36 14.86 -5.23
N LEU A 487 -21.32 16.12 -5.70
CA LEU A 487 -22.24 17.16 -5.26
C LEU A 487 -23.69 16.88 -5.69
N VAL A 488 -23.90 16.51 -6.95
CA VAL A 488 -25.25 16.24 -7.49
C VAL A 488 -25.89 15.06 -6.75
N LYS A 489 -25.15 13.97 -6.53
CA LYS A 489 -25.65 12.81 -5.78
C LYS A 489 -25.89 13.12 -4.31
N SER A 490 -25.00 13.87 -3.67
CA SER A 490 -25.19 14.28 -2.27
C SER A 490 -26.41 15.18 -2.09
N LEU A 491 -26.62 16.15 -2.99
CA LEU A 491 -27.81 17.01 -2.98
C LEU A 491 -29.10 16.22 -3.23
N THR A 492 -29.05 15.22 -4.11
CA THR A 492 -30.20 14.34 -4.38
C THR A 492 -30.57 13.52 -3.13
N GLN A 493 -29.57 12.98 -2.41
CA GLN A 493 -29.80 12.27 -1.15
C GLN A 493 -30.29 13.19 -0.03
N ALA A 494 -29.74 14.40 0.07
CA ALA A 494 -30.20 15.41 1.03
C ALA A 494 -31.66 15.80 0.76
N LYS A 495 -32.02 16.03 -0.51
CA LYS A 495 -33.40 16.32 -0.91
C LYS A 495 -34.35 15.17 -0.54
N LYS A 496 -33.97 13.93 -0.81
CA LYS A 496 -34.76 12.75 -0.46
C LYS A 496 -35.03 12.68 1.05
N LYS A 497 -34.03 12.93 1.90
CA LYS A 497 -34.21 12.99 3.36
C LYS A 497 -35.15 14.12 3.79
N VAL A 498 -35.09 15.29 3.15
CA VAL A 498 -36.03 16.39 3.43
C VAL A 498 -37.46 15.99 3.08
N ASP A 499 -37.67 15.41 1.88
CA ASP A 499 -38.99 14.94 1.44
C ASP A 499 -39.54 13.84 2.38
N GLU A 500 -38.68 12.95 2.89
CA GLU A 500 -39.03 11.92 3.89
C GLU A 500 -39.46 12.54 5.23
N VAL A 501 -38.73 13.53 5.74
CA VAL A 501 -39.06 14.25 6.99
C VAL A 501 -40.36 15.04 6.84
N GLU A 502 -40.56 15.72 5.70
CA GLU A 502 -41.80 16.42 5.40
C GLU A 502 -42.99 15.44 5.37
N ALA A 503 -42.85 14.29 4.72
CA ALA A 503 -43.87 13.25 4.69
C ALA A 503 -44.19 12.69 6.09
N GLN A 504 -43.17 12.44 6.92
CA GLN A 504 -43.36 12.00 8.31
C GLN A 504 -44.08 13.07 9.15
N SER A 505 -43.71 14.35 9.00
CA SER A 505 -44.34 15.46 9.73
C SER A 505 -45.82 15.65 9.32
N ALA A 506 -46.14 15.47 8.04
CA ALA A 506 -47.50 15.51 7.53
C ALA A 506 -48.33 14.33 8.07
N ALA A 507 -47.76 13.12 8.11
CA ALA A 507 -48.40 11.94 8.67
C ALA A 507 -48.69 12.09 10.17
N GLN A 508 -47.73 12.61 10.95
CA GLN A 508 -47.93 12.92 12.37
C GLN A 508 -49.04 13.96 12.59
N THR A 509 -49.05 15.03 11.79
CA THR A 509 -50.09 16.07 11.86
C THR A 509 -51.48 15.51 11.52
N ALA A 510 -51.57 14.59 10.56
CA ALA A 510 -52.81 13.90 10.22
C ALA A 510 -53.28 12.95 11.35
N ALA A 511 -52.37 12.21 11.98
CA ALA A 511 -52.67 11.33 13.11
C ALA A 511 -53.18 12.10 14.34
N VAL A 512 -52.58 13.26 14.65
CA VAL A 512 -53.04 14.14 15.74
C VAL A 512 -54.44 14.71 15.47
N LYS A 513 -54.78 15.01 14.20
CA LYS A 513 -56.14 15.44 13.84
C LYS A 513 -57.17 14.32 14.02
N LEU A 514 -56.81 13.06 13.74
CA LEU A 514 -57.70 11.92 13.92
C LEU A 514 -57.97 11.58 15.39
N THR A 515 -56.95 11.70 16.26
CA THR A 515 -57.12 11.43 17.70
C THR A 515 -57.94 12.52 18.40
N ARG A 516 -57.83 13.78 17.94
CA ARG A 516 -58.60 14.90 18.50
C ARG A 516 -60.09 14.88 18.12
N SER A 517 -60.47 14.26 17.00
CA SER A 517 -61.88 14.08 16.62
C SER A 517 -62.56 12.88 17.31
N GLY A 518 -61.79 11.94 17.86
CA GLY A 518 -62.29 10.80 18.64
C GLY A 518 -62.62 11.11 20.11
N SER A 519 -61.98 12.12 20.72
CA SER A 519 -62.18 12.47 22.13
C SER A 519 -63.32 13.48 22.38
N ALA A 520 -64.00 13.95 21.34
CA ALA A 520 -65.10 14.91 21.46
C ALA A 520 -66.47 14.27 21.75
N LYS A 521 -66.53 12.97 22.10
CA LYS A 521 -67.78 12.22 22.34
C LYS A 521 -67.98 11.68 23.76
N SER A 522 -67.14 12.02 24.74
CA SER A 522 -67.27 11.48 26.11
C SER A 522 -67.38 12.50 27.26
N LEU A 523 -67.49 13.80 27.02
CA LEU A 523 -67.71 14.80 28.08
C LEU A 523 -68.80 15.80 27.66
N ALA A 524 -70.03 15.30 27.61
CA ALA A 524 -71.24 16.11 27.62
C ALA A 524 -71.83 16.07 29.04
N SER A 525 -71.26 16.86 29.95
CA SER A 525 -71.91 17.35 31.17
C SER A 525 -70.94 18.24 31.94
N GLU A 526 -70.98 19.54 31.70
CA GLU A 526 -71.23 20.52 32.77
C GLU A 526 -71.26 21.93 32.19
N GLU A 527 -72.38 22.58 32.46
CA GLU A 527 -72.78 23.88 31.98
C GLU A 527 -72.07 25.03 32.71
N ASN A 528 -72.23 26.22 32.12
CA ASN A 528 -72.25 27.52 32.80
C ASN A 528 -70.93 28.06 33.35
N SER A 529 -70.35 29.04 32.66
CA SER A 529 -70.49 30.42 33.13
C SER A 529 -70.22 31.41 32.01
N LYS A 530 -71.20 32.29 31.83
CA LYS A 530 -71.25 33.41 30.90
C LYS A 530 -70.62 34.60 31.61
N THR A 531 -69.51 35.13 31.11
CA THR A 531 -69.04 36.47 31.49
C THR A 531 -68.61 37.24 30.26
N ASP A 532 -69.50 38.15 29.88
CA ASP A 532 -69.23 39.37 29.13
C ASP A 532 -67.99 40.10 29.68
N TYR A 533 -66.98 40.32 28.85
CA TYR A 533 -66.07 41.46 29.01
C TYR A 533 -65.75 42.10 27.66
N ARG A 534 -66.47 43.20 27.44
CA ARG A 534 -66.10 44.42 26.71
C ARG A 534 -64.66 44.50 26.19
N ASP A 535 -64.58 44.43 24.86
CA ASP A 535 -64.17 45.56 24.00
C ASP A 535 -63.59 46.78 24.73
N MET A 536 -62.28 46.77 24.96
CA MET A 536 -61.49 47.97 25.24
C MET A 536 -60.06 47.79 24.70
N SER A 537 -59.71 48.67 23.75
CA SER A 537 -58.38 49.28 23.64
C SER A 537 -57.20 48.40 23.19
N SER A 538 -57.02 48.22 21.89
CA SER A 538 -55.76 47.74 21.27
C SER A 538 -55.15 48.70 20.24
N LYS A 539 -55.42 50.00 20.36
CA LYS A 539 -54.78 51.03 19.49
C LYS A 539 -53.35 51.43 19.91
N SER A 540 -52.82 50.89 21.02
CA SER A 540 -51.51 51.29 21.55
C SER A 540 -50.32 50.42 21.08
N ASP A 541 -50.52 49.19 20.60
CA ASP A 541 -49.39 48.28 20.29
C ASP A 541 -48.88 48.35 18.84
N ASN A 542 -49.63 49.00 17.95
CA ASN A 542 -49.20 49.14 16.55
C ASN A 542 -48.00 50.10 16.39
N GLY A 543 -47.72 50.94 17.41
CA GLY A 543 -46.54 51.81 17.45
C GLY A 543 -45.25 51.04 17.73
N LYS A 544 -45.26 50.15 18.73
CA LYS A 544 -44.09 49.35 19.12
C LYS A 544 -43.63 48.41 18.01
N MET A 545 -44.57 47.79 17.29
CA MET A 545 -44.24 46.88 16.19
C MET A 545 -43.61 47.60 14.99
N LYS A 546 -43.98 48.87 14.74
CA LYS A 546 -43.34 49.69 13.70
C LYS A 546 -41.91 50.08 14.09
N GLU A 547 -41.65 50.33 15.37
CA GLU A 547 -40.32 50.67 15.87
C GLU A 547 -39.37 49.48 15.82
N VAL A 548 -39.83 48.29 16.25
CA VAL A 548 -39.06 47.03 16.13
C VAL A 548 -38.73 46.70 14.68
N ARG A 549 -39.69 46.89 13.75
CA ARG A 549 -39.45 46.66 12.32
C ARG A 549 -38.40 47.63 11.75
N LYS A 550 -38.44 48.90 12.16
CA LYS A 550 -37.44 49.91 11.76
C LYS A 550 -36.04 49.56 12.30
N GLU A 551 -35.95 49.08 13.54
CA GLU A 551 -34.68 48.63 14.12
C GLU A 551 -34.12 47.38 13.40
N TYR A 552 -34.99 46.42 13.09
CA TYR A 552 -34.62 45.23 12.33
C TYR A 552 -34.11 45.56 10.93
N ASP A 553 -34.82 46.45 10.21
CA ASP A 553 -34.40 46.88 8.87
C ASP A 553 -33.07 47.66 8.91
N ALA A 554 -32.83 48.44 9.96
CA ALA A 554 -31.55 49.12 10.19
C ALA A 554 -30.40 48.13 10.47
N LYS A 555 -30.63 47.12 11.32
CA LYS A 555 -29.66 46.04 11.59
C LYS A 555 -29.36 45.23 10.33
N MET A 556 -30.38 44.88 9.55
CA MET A 556 -30.22 44.16 8.28
C MET A 556 -29.43 44.97 7.26
N SER A 557 -29.66 46.28 7.19
CA SER A 557 -28.91 47.19 6.33
C SER A 557 -27.44 47.34 6.76
N SER A 558 -27.18 47.37 8.08
CA SER A 558 -25.83 47.38 8.64
C SER A 558 -25.08 46.08 8.30
N LEU A 559 -25.72 44.93 8.50
CA LEU A 559 -25.14 43.62 8.22
C LEU A 559 -24.82 43.44 6.74
N LYS A 560 -25.72 43.86 5.84
CA LYS A 560 -25.46 43.88 4.39
C LYS A 560 -24.26 44.75 4.02
N ARG A 561 -24.12 45.93 4.64
CA ARG A 561 -22.99 46.83 4.40
C ARG A 561 -21.67 46.24 4.90
N GLU A 562 -21.69 45.55 6.04
CA GLU A 562 -20.51 44.87 6.58
C GLU A 562 -20.10 43.66 5.73
N HIS A 563 -21.06 42.84 5.32
CA HIS A 563 -20.83 41.73 4.41
C HIS A 563 -20.25 42.21 3.07
N GLN A 564 -20.81 43.28 2.49
CA GLN A 564 -20.26 43.88 1.26
C GLN A 564 -18.82 44.36 1.44
N LYS A 565 -18.51 45.04 2.56
CA LYS A 565 -17.11 45.44 2.88
C LYS A 565 -16.17 44.24 2.99
N SER A 566 -16.65 43.12 3.53
CA SER A 566 -15.86 41.88 3.61
C SER A 566 -15.60 41.29 2.22
N ILE A 567 -16.61 41.26 1.34
CA ILE A 567 -16.46 40.84 -0.05
C ILE A 567 -15.45 41.74 -0.78
N ASP A 568 -15.60 43.05 -0.68
CA ASP A 568 -14.70 44.02 -1.33
C ASP A 568 -13.26 43.92 -0.80
N LYS A 569 -13.08 43.49 0.46
CA LYS A 569 -11.75 43.23 1.04
C LYS A 569 -11.14 41.95 0.45
N ILE A 570 -11.90 40.85 0.42
CA ILE A 570 -11.45 39.58 -0.15
C ILE A 570 -11.10 39.76 -1.63
N GLN A 571 -11.92 40.48 -2.39
CA GLN A 571 -11.66 40.76 -3.81
C GLN A 571 -10.34 41.52 -4.01
N ARG A 572 -10.09 42.58 -3.24
CA ARG A 572 -8.81 43.32 -3.30
C ARG A 572 -7.61 42.46 -2.93
N ASP A 573 -7.75 41.58 -1.94
CA ASP A 573 -6.68 40.66 -1.53
C ASP A 573 -6.37 39.63 -2.65
N PHE A 574 -7.41 39.13 -3.35
CA PHE A 574 -7.24 38.26 -4.52
C PHE A 574 -6.58 38.99 -5.70
N GLU A 575 -7.04 40.20 -6.03
CA GLU A 575 -6.44 41.03 -7.08
C GLU A 575 -4.96 41.32 -6.80
N SER A 576 -4.62 41.64 -5.54
CA SER A 576 -3.23 41.85 -5.13
C SER A 576 -2.37 40.59 -5.27
N LYS A 577 -2.89 39.41 -4.90
CA LYS A 577 -2.19 38.13 -5.06
C LYS A 577 -2.00 37.74 -6.53
N LEU A 578 -3.00 37.99 -7.38
CA LEU A 578 -2.89 37.76 -8.84
C LEU A 578 -1.83 38.67 -9.47
N LEU A 579 -1.76 39.94 -9.04
CA LEU A 579 -0.72 40.86 -9.52
C LEU A 579 0.69 40.35 -9.14
N LYS A 580 0.89 39.91 -7.89
CA LYS A 580 2.16 39.32 -7.44
C LYS A 580 2.53 38.07 -8.23
N LEU A 581 1.56 37.19 -8.51
CA LEU A 581 1.81 35.98 -9.30
C LEU A 581 2.22 36.31 -10.73
N ARG A 582 1.55 37.30 -11.36
CA ARG A 582 1.92 37.81 -12.68
C ARG A 582 3.37 38.34 -12.70
N ASP A 583 3.75 39.12 -11.69
CA ASP A 583 5.11 39.67 -11.61
C ASP A 583 6.16 38.56 -11.47
N ILE A 584 5.89 37.52 -10.67
CA ILE A 584 6.75 36.34 -10.54
C ILE A 584 6.87 35.60 -11.88
N CYS A 585 5.77 35.40 -12.62
CA CYS A 585 5.81 34.77 -13.94
C CYS A 585 6.67 35.57 -14.92
N VAL A 586 6.50 36.89 -14.99
CA VAL A 586 7.31 37.78 -15.85
C VAL A 586 8.80 37.72 -15.47
N GLU A 587 9.11 37.68 -14.17
CA GLU A 587 10.49 37.53 -13.68
C GLU A 587 11.08 36.18 -14.09
N LYS A 588 10.32 35.08 -13.96
CA LYS A 588 10.76 33.74 -14.39
C LYS A 588 10.94 33.64 -15.89
N ASP A 589 10.05 34.23 -16.69
CA ASP A 589 10.20 34.29 -18.15
C ASP A 589 11.45 35.06 -18.55
N LYS A 590 11.76 36.16 -17.84
CA LYS A 590 13.02 36.89 -18.03
C LYS A 590 14.23 36.04 -17.68
N HIS A 591 14.18 35.26 -16.59
CA HIS A 591 15.26 34.32 -16.25
C HIS A 591 15.43 33.22 -17.29
N ILE A 592 14.34 32.67 -17.82
CA ILE A 592 14.35 31.65 -18.86
C ILE A 592 14.93 32.24 -20.16
N ALA A 593 14.54 33.45 -20.54
CA ALA A 593 15.10 34.14 -21.71
C ALA A 593 16.62 34.36 -21.57
N ASN A 594 17.07 34.84 -20.40
CA ASN A 594 18.50 34.99 -20.11
C ASN A 594 19.24 33.64 -20.16
N TYR A 595 18.62 32.57 -19.64
CA TYR A 595 19.18 31.21 -19.70
C TYR A 595 19.31 30.72 -21.15
N TRP A 596 18.31 30.98 -21.98
CA TRP A 596 18.34 30.65 -23.40
C TRP A 596 19.42 31.41 -24.17
N ASP A 597 19.61 32.70 -23.88
CA ASP A 597 20.66 33.48 -24.51
C ASP A 597 22.05 33.03 -24.07
N GLU A 598 22.21 32.62 -22.80
CA GLU A 598 23.45 32.00 -22.32
C GLU A 598 23.70 30.63 -22.96
N LEU A 599 22.65 29.81 -23.14
CA LEU A 599 22.74 28.53 -23.84
C LEU A 599 23.21 28.68 -25.30
N LYS A 600 22.80 29.75 -25.99
CA LYS A 600 23.24 30.02 -27.37
C LYS A 600 24.74 30.32 -27.47
N ARG A 601 25.41 30.71 -26.38
CA ARG A 601 26.86 30.95 -26.34
C ARG A 601 27.69 29.66 -26.32
N PHE A 602 27.07 28.54 -25.95
CA PHE A 602 27.72 27.24 -26.01
C PHE A 602 27.66 26.68 -27.43
N GLN A 603 28.80 26.71 -28.12
CA GLN A 603 28.94 26.05 -29.40
C GLN A 603 29.43 24.61 -29.17
N ARG A 604 28.70 23.64 -29.73
CA ARG A 604 29.13 22.25 -29.71
C ARG A 604 30.36 22.10 -30.60
N LEU A 605 31.48 21.68 -30.02
CA LEU A 605 32.67 21.38 -30.80
C LEU A 605 32.48 20.07 -31.56
N PRO A 606 33.08 19.91 -32.76
CA PRO A 606 33.10 18.62 -33.43
C PRO A 606 33.88 17.61 -32.58
N ASN A 607 33.23 16.49 -32.27
CA ASN A 607 33.77 15.45 -31.38
C ASN A 607 34.82 14.55 -32.07
N GLN A 608 35.16 14.82 -33.34
CA GLN A 608 36.14 14.08 -34.13
C GLN A 608 37.14 15.04 -34.81
N PRO A 609 38.40 14.62 -35.01
CA PRO A 609 39.42 15.40 -35.71
C PRO A 609 39.03 15.74 -37.17
N GLU A 610 38.07 15.01 -37.73
CA GLU A 610 37.54 15.19 -39.10
C GLU A 610 36.42 16.25 -39.19
N GLY A 611 36.11 16.95 -38.09
CA GLY A 611 35.08 18.00 -38.08
C GLY A 611 33.63 17.49 -38.08
N LYS A 612 33.40 16.18 -37.98
CA LYS A 612 32.05 15.59 -37.99
C LYS A 612 31.46 15.51 -36.57
N ILE A 613 30.21 15.93 -36.44
CA ILE A 613 29.41 15.79 -35.21
C ILE A 613 28.81 14.39 -35.19
N ILE A 614 29.30 13.51 -34.31
CA ILE A 614 28.64 12.22 -34.08
C ILE A 614 27.34 12.50 -33.28
N PRO A 615 26.17 12.06 -33.75
CA PRO A 615 24.95 12.12 -32.94
C PRO A 615 25.20 11.36 -31.65
N SER A 616 24.84 11.98 -30.52
CA SER A 616 25.06 11.44 -29.19
C SER A 616 24.25 10.15 -29.03
N GLY A 617 24.84 9.00 -29.35
CA GLY A 617 24.21 7.72 -29.12
C GLY A 617 23.86 7.57 -27.64
N LEU A 618 22.71 6.96 -27.38
CA LEU A 618 21.94 6.75 -26.12
C LEU A 618 22.72 6.29 -24.85
N MET A 619 24.04 6.25 -24.86
CA MET A 619 24.89 5.62 -23.84
C MET A 619 25.73 6.61 -23.00
N ALA A 620 25.64 7.92 -23.25
CA ALA A 620 26.30 8.92 -22.39
C ALA A 620 25.25 9.60 -21.50
N LYS A 621 25.19 9.22 -20.22
CA LYS A 621 24.45 10.00 -19.21
C LYS A 621 24.97 11.43 -19.26
N ALA A 622 24.08 12.39 -19.49
CA ALA A 622 24.42 13.81 -19.50
C ALA A 622 25.13 14.14 -18.18
N THR A 623 26.40 14.53 -18.23
CA THR A 623 27.05 15.16 -17.09
C THR A 623 26.27 16.43 -16.77
N LYS A 624 26.02 16.68 -15.47
CA LYS A 624 25.36 17.91 -14.99
C LYS A 624 25.94 19.12 -15.74
N MET A 625 25.08 19.94 -16.33
CA MET A 625 25.47 21.24 -16.88
C MET A 625 26.17 22.04 -15.76
N PRO A 626 27.30 22.72 -16.04
CA PRO A 626 27.89 23.60 -15.05
C PRO A 626 26.90 24.72 -14.70
N GLU A 627 26.93 25.17 -13.45
CA GLU A 627 26.15 26.33 -13.01
C GLU A 627 26.59 27.58 -13.78
N ILE A 628 25.63 28.40 -14.23
CA ILE A 628 25.88 29.64 -14.95
C ILE A 628 26.83 30.53 -14.14
N GLY A 629 27.86 31.05 -14.79
CA GLY A 629 28.87 31.91 -14.16
C GLY A 629 30.10 31.18 -13.60
N ASN A 630 30.07 29.85 -13.48
CA ASN A 630 31.21 29.03 -13.02
C ASN A 630 31.86 28.29 -14.19
N GLN A 631 32.31 29.04 -15.20
CA GLN A 631 33.01 28.46 -16.33
C GLN A 631 34.52 28.41 -16.07
N PRO A 632 35.20 27.32 -16.47
CA PRO A 632 36.65 27.28 -16.39
C PRO A 632 37.24 28.37 -17.31
N PRO A 633 38.34 29.02 -16.91
CA PRO A 633 38.91 30.16 -17.63
C PRO A 633 39.40 29.81 -19.05
N ASP A 634 39.50 28.52 -19.38
CA ASP A 634 39.85 28.02 -20.71
C ASP A 634 38.65 27.93 -21.67
N GLY A 635 37.41 28.07 -21.18
CA GLY A 635 36.19 28.02 -21.99
C GLY A 635 35.76 26.62 -22.44
N TYR A 636 36.42 25.55 -21.95
CA TYR A 636 36.14 24.17 -22.39
C TYR A 636 35.38 23.36 -21.33
N LEU A 637 34.27 22.77 -21.76
CA LEU A 637 33.52 21.78 -20.97
C LEU A 637 34.02 20.37 -21.28
N LEU A 638 34.76 19.81 -20.32
CA LEU A 638 35.38 18.49 -20.43
C LEU A 638 34.47 17.38 -19.90
N VAL A 639 34.14 16.38 -20.74
CA VAL A 639 33.41 15.17 -20.32
C VAL A 639 34.39 14.02 -20.16
N GLY A 640 34.45 13.44 -18.95
CA GLY A 640 35.24 12.23 -18.66
C GLY A 640 34.37 10.98 -18.66
N LYS A 641 34.76 9.94 -19.41
CA LYS A 641 34.14 8.61 -19.32
C LYS A 641 35.01 7.71 -18.43
N GLY A 642 34.52 7.37 -17.24
CA GLY A 642 35.06 6.29 -16.41
C GLY A 642 36.44 6.56 -15.77
N LYS A 643 37.04 5.51 -15.20
CA LYS A 643 38.28 5.52 -14.39
C LYS A 643 39.56 5.93 -15.17
N THR A 644 39.44 6.32 -16.43
CA THR A 644 40.56 6.78 -17.26
C THR A 644 40.57 8.32 -17.34
N PRO A 645 41.72 8.99 -17.20
CA PRO A 645 41.81 10.45 -17.12
C PRO A 645 41.60 11.19 -18.45
N SER A 646 41.14 10.53 -19.50
CA SER A 646 40.89 11.16 -20.81
C SER A 646 39.63 12.02 -20.75
N LYS A 647 39.86 13.33 -20.60
CA LYS A 647 38.85 14.38 -20.69
C LYS A 647 38.80 14.89 -22.13
N TYR A 648 37.61 14.88 -22.74
CA TYR A 648 37.40 15.42 -24.09
C TYR A 648 36.56 16.70 -24.01
N PRO A 649 36.95 17.79 -24.70
CA PRO A 649 36.13 18.99 -24.79
C PRO A 649 34.88 18.69 -25.64
N VAL A 650 33.71 18.96 -25.08
CA VAL A 650 32.42 18.71 -25.75
C VAL A 650 31.73 20.02 -26.15
N PHE A 651 31.92 21.08 -25.36
CA PHE A 651 31.40 22.41 -25.66
C PHE A 651 32.52 23.45 -25.50
N PHE A 652 32.49 24.44 -26.38
CA PHE A 652 33.28 25.67 -26.27
C PHE A 652 32.34 26.83 -25.97
N TYR A 653 32.67 27.60 -24.94
CA TYR A 653 31.95 28.82 -24.63
C TYR A 653 32.56 29.98 -25.41
N ASN A 654 31.79 30.59 -26.31
CA ASN A 654 32.25 31.71 -27.10
C ASN A 654 32.11 33.02 -26.31
N GLY A 655 33.18 33.45 -25.64
CA GLY A 655 33.20 34.66 -24.81
C GLY A 655 33.23 35.98 -25.57
N ASP A 656 33.55 35.96 -26.87
CA ASP A 656 33.84 37.17 -27.66
C ASP A 656 32.61 37.78 -28.38
N GLN A 657 31.40 37.23 -28.18
CA GLN A 657 30.13 37.77 -28.72
C GLN A 657 29.35 38.58 -27.68
N VAL A 658 29.93 39.65 -27.14
CA VAL A 658 29.23 40.63 -26.28
C VAL A 658 28.87 41.88 -27.05
#